data_AF-A0A2D7ZIA3-F1
#
_entry.id   AF-A0A2D7ZIA3-F1
#
_cell.length_a   1.000
_cell.length_b   1.000
_cell.length_c   1.000
_cell.angle_alpha   90.00
_cell.angle_beta   90.00
_cell.angle_gamma   90.00
#
_symmetry.space_group_name_H-M   'P 1'
#
loop_
_entity.id
_entity.type
_entity.pdbx_description
1 polymer ?
#
loop_
_entity_poly.entity_id
_entity_poly.type
_entity_poly.pdbx_seq_one_letter_code
_entity_poly.pdbx_strand_id
1 'polypeptide(L)'
;MVSSVYKGDLSEVTFGKECGITLAHGSFGGLQFAVDGSDRNKLNFSGASAGFFDSSSNLRYPKNMLVGSELRIIGGASFNLDDYATTGNTYTIVANRGTTIILDRDLKEALATSSNAGDELVIQTVGTPTIDTGMTFHANAVSADESVLTDQFIGLAATVALPETKVEVRRSHIVGVGRDVVIQEPQRFANDGGSMELMMNSARWLYYSLGREVIDVPSTLMTDPSGHTKKDIAAGDTYVAFTGTMSNKPVPGDYIIIADGTAVDFPRDQPAASSKKWGADGTGTTMENAERNEIRQVLYVDETKTERRIHVDEPFHFGHALANYTIKRLKYEATNTTNGSPHFDTASATFGNIINRQSRLLFSGASLPTFALEASIRNRNVGSFNANSTDALANEAAPGSASDSKQLTRVWKGCKVKDFSLAADADAEVKLTINFDALYCYTDTGRLENSNKGDRYTAHRMFENTGNTPVNRKKAGIAPNTEKPFFFYNGQISSFGVNIAQVTNFSLSGNNNTETIYTIRGNSQAEDRNTAGDSLEQIPFGGSRNANLIIEKTMEYELSMTVIASDPLIWHEFRTNRTHDSTEPITLTLTKAGAGTNREQVIIVIDDYIITEAPLPIPEDKGVIKSELKIMPKHVRVISHDAFLHM
;
A
#
# COMPACT_ATOMS: atom_id res chain seq x y z
N MET A 1 33.39 -16.74 -1.70
CA MET A 1 32.55 -17.70 -2.45
C MET A 1 31.55 -16.91 -3.28
N VAL A 2 31.33 -17.35 -4.50
CA VAL A 2 30.95 -16.53 -5.66
C VAL A 2 29.46 -16.13 -5.61
N SER A 3 29.17 -14.82 -5.56
CA SER A 3 27.82 -14.24 -5.60
C SER A 3 27.26 -14.17 -7.02
N SER A 4 27.09 -15.32 -7.67
CA SER A 4 26.59 -15.44 -9.04
C SER A 4 25.26 -16.20 -9.17
N VAL A 5 24.49 -16.33 -8.08
CA VAL A 5 23.13 -16.90 -8.14
C VAL A 5 22.16 -15.87 -7.56
N TYR A 6 21.69 -14.97 -8.43
CA TYR A 6 20.39 -14.29 -8.38
C TYR A 6 20.28 -13.45 -9.68
N LYS A 7 20.31 -14.11 -10.84
CA LYS A 7 19.61 -13.55 -12.00
C LYS A 7 18.20 -14.11 -11.90
N GLY A 8 17.30 -13.26 -11.41
CA GLY A 8 15.95 -13.59 -10.98
C GLY A 8 15.23 -14.56 -11.92
N ASP A 9 14.50 -15.48 -11.30
CA ASP A 9 13.57 -16.36 -11.95
C ASP A 9 12.64 -15.59 -12.88
N LEU A 10 12.10 -16.30 -13.87
CA LEU A 10 11.27 -15.77 -14.96
C LEU A 10 10.00 -15.04 -14.49
N SER A 11 9.71 -15.02 -13.20
CA SER A 11 8.61 -14.30 -12.54
C SER A 11 9.13 -13.33 -11.49
N GLU A 12 8.69 -12.08 -11.54
CA GLU A 12 8.98 -11.07 -10.53
C GLU A 12 7.69 -10.51 -9.96
N VAL A 13 7.73 -10.15 -8.68
CA VAL A 13 6.59 -9.57 -7.96
C VAL A 13 7.06 -8.30 -7.25
N THR A 14 6.37 -7.20 -7.49
CA THR A 14 6.54 -5.93 -6.78
C THR A 14 5.20 -5.48 -6.25
N PHE A 15 5.20 -4.47 -5.38
CA PHE A 15 3.96 -3.90 -4.88
C PHE A 15 4.05 -2.37 -4.90
N GLY A 16 2.91 -1.72 -4.74
CA GLY A 16 2.78 -0.28 -4.66
C GLY A 16 1.64 0.10 -3.75
N LYS A 17 1.63 1.36 -3.35
CA LYS A 17 0.51 1.93 -2.61
C LYS A 17 -0.68 2.17 -3.53
N GLU A 18 -1.82 2.37 -2.92
CA GLU A 18 -2.97 2.91 -3.60
C GLU A 18 -3.23 4.33 -3.11
N CYS A 19 -3.50 5.23 -4.05
CA CYS A 19 -3.81 6.62 -3.76
C CYS A 19 -5.11 7.02 -4.45
N GLY A 20 -5.98 7.70 -3.72
CA GLY A 20 -7.09 8.42 -4.34
C GLY A 20 -6.57 9.64 -5.10
N ILE A 21 -7.35 10.11 -6.07
CA ILE A 21 -6.98 11.25 -6.90
C ILE A 21 -8.08 12.28 -6.90
N THR A 22 -7.70 13.53 -6.69
CA THR A 22 -8.60 14.65 -6.81
C THR A 22 -8.25 15.49 -8.04
N LEU A 23 -9.23 15.62 -8.93
CA LEU A 23 -9.15 16.31 -10.20
C LEU A 23 -10.07 17.54 -10.17
N ALA A 24 -9.50 18.69 -9.80
CA ALA A 24 -10.26 19.92 -9.66
C ALA A 24 -10.27 20.76 -10.95
N HIS A 25 -11.34 21.52 -11.15
CA HIS A 25 -11.41 22.46 -12.27
C HIS A 25 -10.29 23.51 -12.22
N GLY A 26 -9.65 23.73 -13.36
CA GLY A 26 -8.56 24.70 -13.52
C GLY A 26 -7.20 24.21 -13.01
N SER A 27 -7.11 23.06 -12.33
CA SER A 27 -5.85 22.44 -11.91
C SER A 27 -5.05 21.86 -13.08
N PHE A 28 -3.84 21.36 -12.84
CA PHE A 28 -3.05 20.60 -13.83
C PHE A 28 -2.82 21.36 -15.16
N GLY A 29 -2.63 22.68 -15.08
CA GLY A 29 -2.43 23.54 -16.25
C GLY A 29 -3.71 23.99 -16.96
N GLY A 30 -4.90 23.83 -16.34
CA GLY A 30 -6.17 24.34 -16.86
C GLY A 30 -7.23 23.27 -17.13
N LEU A 31 -7.23 22.18 -16.35
CA LEU A 31 -8.16 21.05 -16.47
C LEU A 31 -9.62 21.52 -16.51
N GLN A 32 -10.34 21.00 -17.48
CA GLN A 32 -11.80 21.02 -17.56
C GLN A 32 -12.27 19.59 -17.74
N PHE A 33 -13.41 19.27 -17.13
CA PHE A 33 -14.10 18.01 -17.35
C PHE A 33 -15.55 18.30 -17.70
N ALA A 34 -16.10 17.56 -18.66
CA ALA A 34 -17.46 17.77 -19.13
C ALA A 34 -18.18 16.45 -19.35
N VAL A 35 -19.47 16.42 -19.08
CA VAL A 35 -20.36 15.35 -19.53
C VAL A 35 -20.30 15.30 -21.05
N ASP A 36 -20.18 14.11 -21.63
CA ASP A 36 -20.12 13.96 -23.08
C ASP A 36 -21.40 14.53 -23.74
N GLY A 37 -21.27 15.03 -24.97
CA GLY A 37 -22.40 15.60 -25.70
C GLY A 37 -23.42 14.56 -26.17
N SER A 38 -23.08 13.27 -26.11
CA SER A 38 -23.89 12.15 -26.57
C SER A 38 -24.25 11.14 -25.49
N ASP A 39 -23.49 11.06 -24.40
CA ASP A 39 -23.70 10.09 -23.31
C ASP A 39 -23.48 10.72 -21.93
N ARG A 40 -24.42 10.51 -21.00
CA ARG A 40 -24.34 11.04 -19.63
C ARG A 40 -23.52 10.17 -18.69
N ASN A 41 -23.16 8.96 -19.08
CA ASN A 41 -22.25 8.13 -18.29
C ASN A 41 -20.77 8.44 -18.58
N LYS A 42 -20.46 9.37 -19.49
CA LYS A 42 -19.11 9.62 -19.98
C LYS A 42 -18.65 11.03 -19.62
N LEU A 43 -17.45 11.13 -19.09
CA LEU A 43 -16.74 12.38 -18.80
C LEU A 43 -15.54 12.53 -19.75
N ASN A 44 -15.40 13.70 -20.34
CA ASN A 44 -14.29 14.09 -21.21
C ASN A 44 -13.41 15.12 -20.51
N PHE A 45 -12.10 14.97 -20.61
CA PHE A 45 -11.07 15.89 -20.13
C PHE A 45 -10.54 16.78 -21.24
N SER A 46 -10.31 18.05 -20.92
CA SER A 46 -9.69 19.02 -21.83
C SER A 46 -8.90 20.08 -21.05
N GLY A 47 -8.01 20.81 -21.72
CA GLY A 47 -7.30 21.96 -21.16
C GLY A 47 -6.15 21.62 -20.19
N ALA A 48 -6.10 20.40 -19.65
CA ALA A 48 -5.00 19.95 -18.80
C ALA A 48 -3.72 19.69 -19.62
N SER A 49 -2.57 20.05 -19.06
CA SER A 49 -1.27 19.97 -19.73
C SER A 49 -0.09 19.66 -18.79
N ALA A 50 -0.35 19.32 -17.52
CA ALA A 50 0.69 19.07 -16.53
C ALA A 50 0.29 18.01 -15.49
N GLY A 51 1.28 17.54 -14.73
CA GLY A 51 1.08 16.66 -13.58
C GLY A 51 0.48 15.32 -13.97
N PHE A 52 -0.78 15.09 -13.58
CA PHE A 52 -1.51 13.87 -13.89
C PHE A 52 -1.97 13.78 -15.35
N PHE A 53 -1.80 14.86 -16.12
CA PHE A 53 -2.14 14.89 -17.54
C PHE A 53 -0.92 15.14 -18.41
N ASP A 54 -0.94 14.57 -19.61
CA ASP A 54 -0.03 14.97 -20.67
C ASP A 54 -0.50 16.24 -21.40
N SER A 55 0.26 16.69 -22.39
CA SER A 55 -0.05 17.89 -23.18
C SER A 55 -1.30 17.76 -24.05
N SER A 56 -1.86 16.57 -24.20
CA SER A 56 -3.10 16.29 -24.93
C SER A 56 -4.30 16.08 -23.99
N SER A 57 -4.15 16.42 -22.71
CA SER A 57 -5.15 16.18 -21.66
C SER A 57 -5.49 14.70 -21.45
N ASN A 58 -4.58 13.78 -21.81
CA ASN A 58 -4.73 12.38 -21.40
C ASN A 58 -4.36 12.25 -19.93
N LEU A 59 -5.24 11.67 -19.13
CA LEU A 59 -4.94 11.24 -17.79
C LEU A 59 -3.88 10.13 -17.86
N ARG A 60 -2.76 10.31 -17.16
CA ARG A 60 -1.59 9.42 -17.11
C ARG A 60 -1.87 8.17 -16.26
N TYR A 61 -2.88 7.40 -16.65
CA TYR A 61 -3.10 6.05 -16.17
C TYR A 61 -3.09 5.10 -17.35
N PRO A 62 -2.58 3.86 -17.19
CA PRO A 62 -2.75 2.84 -18.21
C PRO A 62 -4.23 2.67 -18.55
N LYS A 63 -4.52 2.39 -19.81
CA LYS A 63 -5.91 2.22 -20.28
C LYS A 63 -6.62 1.17 -19.43
N ASN A 64 -7.81 1.48 -18.93
CA ASN A 64 -8.62 0.61 -18.06
C ASN A 64 -8.02 0.24 -16.68
N MET A 65 -6.89 0.82 -16.26
CA MET A 65 -6.34 0.61 -14.92
C MET A 65 -7.28 1.08 -13.80
N LEU A 66 -8.12 2.09 -14.07
CA LEU A 66 -9.06 2.66 -13.11
C LEU A 66 -10.41 1.91 -13.07
N VAL A 67 -10.60 0.88 -13.89
CA VAL A 67 -11.86 0.11 -13.91
C VAL A 67 -12.12 -0.52 -12.54
N GLY A 68 -13.29 -0.26 -11.98
CA GLY A 68 -13.69 -0.69 -10.63
C GLY A 68 -13.41 0.32 -9.52
N SER A 69 -12.61 1.36 -9.77
CA SER A 69 -12.41 2.45 -8.80
C SER A 69 -13.70 3.26 -8.65
N GLU A 70 -13.99 3.71 -7.44
CA GLU A 70 -15.13 4.57 -7.15
C GLU A 70 -14.79 6.04 -7.44
N LEU A 71 -15.73 6.76 -8.03
CA LEU A 71 -15.66 8.19 -8.32
C LEU A 71 -16.83 8.90 -7.64
N ARG A 72 -16.53 9.96 -6.90
CA ARG A 72 -17.51 10.91 -6.38
C ARG A 72 -17.25 12.29 -6.97
N ILE A 73 -18.29 13.11 -7.05
CA ILE A 73 -18.20 14.47 -7.58
C ILE A 73 -18.45 15.45 -6.43
N ILE A 74 -17.59 16.47 -6.33
CA ILE A 74 -17.82 17.64 -5.49
C ILE A 74 -18.38 18.71 -6.44
N GLY A 75 -19.66 19.00 -6.33
CA GLY A 75 -20.38 19.88 -7.26
C GLY A 75 -20.49 21.31 -6.73
N GLY A 76 -19.36 22.01 -6.61
CA GLY A 76 -19.36 23.39 -6.10
C GLY A 76 -19.93 24.43 -7.09
N ALA A 77 -20.12 24.06 -8.35
CA ALA A 77 -20.67 24.93 -9.40
C ALA A 77 -21.59 24.18 -10.38
N SER A 78 -21.06 23.67 -11.50
CA SER A 78 -21.85 23.11 -12.61
C SER A 78 -22.34 21.70 -12.35
N PHE A 79 -21.72 20.96 -11.42
CA PHE A 79 -22.02 19.56 -11.14
C PHE A 79 -22.85 19.36 -9.86
N ASN A 80 -23.73 20.31 -9.54
CA ASN A 80 -24.47 20.35 -8.29
C ASN A 80 -25.56 19.25 -8.17
N LEU A 81 -26.05 18.69 -9.28
CA LEU A 81 -27.01 17.58 -9.27
C LEU A 81 -26.34 16.23 -8.96
N ASP A 82 -25.03 16.17 -9.09
CA ASP A 82 -24.19 15.01 -8.79
C ASP A 82 -23.28 15.22 -7.58
N ASP A 83 -23.46 16.34 -6.86
CA ASP A 83 -22.68 16.65 -5.67
C ASP A 83 -22.86 15.59 -4.57
N TYR A 84 -21.75 14.99 -4.16
CA TYR A 84 -21.74 13.90 -3.19
C TYR A 84 -22.26 14.35 -1.81
N ALA A 85 -21.96 15.59 -1.40
CA ALA A 85 -22.37 16.08 -0.08
C ALA A 85 -23.89 16.19 0.06
N THR A 86 -24.59 16.50 -1.02
CA THR A 86 -26.05 16.64 -1.04
C THR A 86 -26.79 15.38 -1.49
N THR A 87 -26.25 14.63 -2.46
CA THR A 87 -26.94 13.49 -3.08
C THR A 87 -26.47 12.12 -2.56
N GLY A 88 -25.25 12.04 -2.03
CA GLY A 88 -24.61 10.76 -1.70
C GLY A 88 -24.31 9.89 -2.92
N ASN A 89 -24.30 10.46 -4.13
CA ASN A 89 -24.06 9.70 -5.35
C ASN A 89 -22.58 9.30 -5.48
N THR A 90 -22.32 7.99 -5.50
CA THR A 90 -21.03 7.40 -5.89
C THR A 90 -21.19 6.70 -7.25
N TYR A 91 -20.17 6.79 -8.09
CA TYR A 91 -20.10 6.16 -9.41
C TYR A 91 -18.97 5.16 -9.44
N THR A 92 -19.07 4.12 -10.27
CA THR A 92 -17.97 3.20 -10.54
C THR A 92 -17.42 3.46 -11.93
N ILE A 93 -16.10 3.56 -12.06
CA ILE A 93 -15.44 3.66 -13.36
C ILE A 93 -15.50 2.29 -14.06
N VAL A 94 -16.07 2.23 -15.25
CA VAL A 94 -16.14 1.01 -16.08
C VAL A 94 -15.18 1.03 -17.26
N ALA A 95 -14.64 2.20 -17.60
CA ALA A 95 -13.52 2.36 -18.54
C ALA A 95 -12.78 3.68 -18.32
N ASN A 96 -11.46 3.70 -18.57
CA ASN A 96 -10.67 4.92 -18.70
C ASN A 96 -9.79 4.87 -19.96
N ARG A 97 -9.88 5.90 -20.80
CA ARG A 97 -9.24 5.96 -22.12
C ARG A 97 -8.58 7.33 -22.34
N GLY A 98 -7.49 7.61 -21.62
CA GLY A 98 -6.72 8.85 -21.74
C GLY A 98 -7.53 10.10 -21.38
N THR A 99 -8.16 10.72 -22.38
CA THR A 99 -9.03 11.90 -22.21
C THR A 99 -10.42 11.60 -21.67
N THR A 100 -10.79 10.34 -21.43
CA THR A 100 -12.17 9.99 -21.06
C THR A 100 -12.26 8.99 -19.91
N ILE A 101 -13.30 9.14 -19.10
CA ILE A 101 -13.75 8.18 -18.08
C ILE A 101 -15.20 7.84 -18.36
N ILE A 102 -15.55 6.55 -18.29
CA ILE A 102 -16.92 6.05 -18.44
C ILE A 102 -17.36 5.45 -17.12
N LEU A 103 -18.59 5.75 -16.73
CA LEU A 103 -19.22 5.37 -15.47
C LEU A 103 -20.26 4.27 -15.69
N ASP A 104 -20.57 3.55 -14.61
CA ASP A 104 -21.56 2.47 -14.60
C ASP A 104 -23.00 2.93 -14.82
N ARG A 105 -23.28 4.19 -14.51
CA ARG A 105 -24.60 4.81 -14.62
C ARG A 105 -24.50 6.27 -15.06
N ASP A 106 -25.60 6.79 -15.62
CA ASP A 106 -25.71 8.18 -16.03
C ASP A 106 -25.54 9.16 -14.86
N LEU A 107 -24.79 10.22 -15.12
CA LEU A 107 -24.81 11.45 -14.33
C LEU A 107 -26.19 12.11 -14.39
N LYS A 108 -26.54 12.86 -13.35
CA LYS A 108 -27.77 13.66 -13.30
C LYS A 108 -27.64 14.95 -14.08
N GLU A 109 -26.41 15.41 -14.31
CA GLU A 109 -26.13 16.55 -15.16
C GLU A 109 -26.62 16.38 -16.61
N ALA A 110 -26.88 17.50 -17.27
CA ALA A 110 -27.21 17.54 -18.68
C ALA A 110 -26.01 17.16 -19.57
N LEU A 111 -26.28 16.71 -20.79
CA LEU A 111 -25.24 16.49 -21.80
C LEU A 111 -24.44 17.79 -22.03
N ALA A 112 -23.15 17.66 -22.26
CA ALA A 112 -22.23 18.78 -22.46
C ALA A 112 -22.10 19.76 -21.28
N THR A 113 -22.63 19.44 -20.08
CA THR A 113 -22.33 20.21 -18.87
C THR A 113 -20.83 20.19 -18.62
N SER A 114 -20.20 21.37 -18.60
CA SER A 114 -18.77 21.55 -18.34
C SER A 114 -18.52 22.02 -16.93
N SER A 115 -17.41 21.56 -16.34
CA SER A 115 -17.01 21.96 -15.01
C SER A 115 -16.65 23.43 -14.94
N ASN A 116 -16.86 24.01 -13.77
CA ASN A 116 -16.53 25.37 -13.40
C ASN A 116 -15.74 25.39 -12.09
N ALA A 117 -15.23 26.57 -11.72
CA ALA A 117 -14.48 26.73 -10.48
C ALA A 117 -15.31 26.27 -9.26
N GLY A 118 -14.74 25.34 -8.48
CA GLY A 118 -15.41 24.69 -7.36
C GLY A 118 -15.90 23.27 -7.65
N ASP A 119 -15.92 22.83 -8.92
CA ASP A 119 -16.21 21.44 -9.26
C ASP A 119 -14.93 20.57 -9.20
N GLU A 120 -15.03 19.39 -8.59
CA GLU A 120 -13.95 18.42 -8.50
C GLU A 120 -14.43 16.98 -8.72
N LEU A 121 -13.61 16.16 -9.37
CA LEU A 121 -13.79 14.71 -9.39
C LEU A 121 -12.84 14.09 -8.36
N VAL A 122 -13.35 13.22 -7.50
CA VAL A 122 -12.53 12.49 -6.53
C VAL A 122 -12.65 11.00 -6.80
N ILE A 123 -11.56 10.40 -7.27
CA ILE A 123 -11.40 8.95 -7.39
C ILE A 123 -10.91 8.43 -6.04
N GLN A 124 -11.62 7.46 -5.48
CA GLN A 124 -11.30 6.90 -4.17
C GLN A 124 -10.01 6.09 -4.18
N THR A 125 -9.40 5.95 -3.01
CA THR A 125 -8.13 5.24 -2.81
C THR A 125 -8.22 3.76 -3.13
N VAL A 126 -9.26 3.08 -2.67
CA VAL A 126 -9.39 1.63 -2.81
C VAL A 126 -9.49 1.24 -4.28
N GLY A 127 -8.56 0.39 -4.75
CA GLY A 127 -8.51 -0.07 -6.13
C GLY A 127 -7.89 0.95 -7.10
N THR A 128 -7.23 2.00 -6.62
CA THR A 128 -6.58 3.03 -7.43
C THR A 128 -5.07 3.03 -7.14
N PRO A 129 -4.26 2.26 -7.92
CA PRO A 129 -2.81 2.24 -7.76
C PRO A 129 -2.21 3.64 -7.94
N THR A 130 -1.12 3.94 -7.23
CA THR A 130 -0.49 5.25 -7.30
C THR A 130 -0.04 5.61 -8.71
N ILE A 131 -0.40 6.81 -9.18
CA ILE A 131 -0.10 7.30 -10.53
C ILE A 131 1.39 7.48 -10.78
N ASP A 132 1.89 6.99 -11.92
CA ASP A 132 3.20 7.35 -12.43
C ASP A 132 3.09 8.64 -13.27
N THR A 133 3.48 9.78 -12.70
CA THR A 133 3.44 11.05 -13.45
C THR A 133 4.48 11.14 -14.57
N GLY A 134 5.40 10.17 -14.68
CA GLY A 134 6.39 10.07 -15.73
C GLY A 134 5.89 9.42 -17.02
N MET A 135 4.82 8.60 -16.97
CA MET A 135 4.37 7.84 -18.13
C MET A 135 3.81 8.73 -19.26
N THR A 136 3.86 8.22 -20.49
CA THR A 136 3.27 8.88 -21.65
C THR A 136 2.24 8.01 -22.35
N PHE A 137 1.20 8.65 -22.89
CA PHE A 137 0.16 7.91 -23.60
C PHE A 137 0.60 7.66 -25.04
N HIS A 138 0.52 6.42 -25.48
CA HIS A 138 0.84 6.04 -26.85
C HIS A 138 -0.37 5.40 -27.54
N ALA A 139 -0.59 5.81 -28.80
CA ALA A 139 -1.64 5.22 -29.63
C ALA A 139 -1.41 3.71 -29.86
N ASN A 140 -0.15 3.31 -29.97
CA ASN A 140 0.26 1.95 -30.32
C ASN A 140 0.93 1.24 -29.14
N ALA A 141 0.59 -0.04 -28.93
CA ALA A 141 1.18 -0.85 -27.87
C ALA A 141 2.71 -0.98 -27.99
N VAL A 142 3.23 -1.08 -29.22
CA VAL A 142 4.68 -1.20 -29.51
C VAL A 142 5.55 -0.08 -28.92
N SER A 143 4.97 1.11 -28.73
CA SER A 143 5.66 2.33 -28.30
C SER A 143 5.28 2.77 -26.89
N ALA A 144 4.38 2.05 -26.25
CA ALA A 144 3.79 2.44 -24.97
C ALA A 144 4.77 2.24 -23.82
N ASP A 145 4.72 3.15 -22.86
CA ASP A 145 5.45 3.12 -21.59
C ASP A 145 4.49 3.29 -20.41
N GLU A 146 3.28 2.75 -20.54
CA GLU A 146 2.23 2.87 -19.51
C GLU A 146 2.68 2.14 -18.23
N SER A 147 2.57 2.79 -17.07
CA SER A 147 3.00 2.25 -15.77
C SER A 147 2.19 2.87 -14.62
N VAL A 148 2.23 2.23 -13.45
CA VAL A 148 1.81 2.80 -12.15
C VAL A 148 2.95 2.65 -11.14
N LEU A 149 2.94 3.35 -10.01
CA LEU A 149 4.03 3.26 -9.02
C LEU A 149 3.93 2.01 -8.13
N THR A 150 4.14 0.85 -8.73
CA THR A 150 4.33 -0.47 -8.07
C THR A 150 5.81 -0.79 -7.93
N ASP A 151 6.57 0.19 -7.43
CA ASP A 151 8.03 0.21 -7.42
C ASP A 151 8.66 -0.29 -6.10
N GLN A 152 7.85 -0.85 -5.20
CA GLN A 152 8.27 -1.27 -3.88
C GLN A 152 8.60 -2.76 -3.81
N PHE A 153 9.58 -3.09 -2.96
CA PHE A 153 10.07 -4.43 -2.75
C PHE A 153 9.22 -5.18 -1.74
N ILE A 154 8.71 -6.33 -2.17
CA ILE A 154 7.84 -7.19 -1.36
C ILE A 154 8.54 -7.74 -0.11
N GLY A 155 9.87 -7.85 -0.13
CA GLY A 155 10.66 -8.47 0.94
C GLY A 155 11.34 -9.75 0.48
N LEU A 156 12.09 -10.38 1.40
CA LEU A 156 12.69 -11.70 1.15
C LEU A 156 11.60 -12.76 1.24
N ALA A 157 10.91 -13.02 0.13
CA ALA A 157 9.82 -13.97 0.10
C ALA A 157 10.34 -15.42 0.03
N ALA A 158 9.88 -16.26 0.97
CA ALA A 158 10.03 -17.70 0.89
C ALA A 158 9.03 -18.28 -0.13
N THR A 159 7.78 -17.82 -0.08
CA THR A 159 6.73 -18.20 -1.02
C THR A 159 5.80 -17.03 -1.30
N VAL A 160 5.36 -16.88 -2.55
CA VAL A 160 4.29 -15.97 -2.95
C VAL A 160 3.26 -16.74 -3.77
N ALA A 161 2.01 -16.70 -3.34
CA ALA A 161 0.86 -17.16 -4.10
C ALA A 161 0.07 -15.93 -4.55
N LEU A 162 -0.14 -15.82 -5.85
CA LEU A 162 -0.88 -14.72 -6.46
C LEU A 162 -2.40 -15.01 -6.37
N PRO A 163 -3.26 -14.00 -6.14
CA PRO A 163 -4.70 -14.21 -6.11
C PRO A 163 -5.21 -14.84 -7.41
N GLU A 164 -6.11 -15.81 -7.30
CA GLU A 164 -6.71 -16.49 -8.44
C GLU A 164 -8.10 -15.93 -8.75
N THR A 165 -8.32 -15.55 -10.01
CA THR A 165 -9.64 -15.15 -10.50
C THR A 165 -10.55 -16.36 -10.65
N LYS A 166 -11.46 -16.54 -9.70
CA LYS A 166 -12.50 -17.58 -9.71
C LYS A 166 -13.77 -17.04 -10.36
N VAL A 167 -14.31 -17.79 -11.33
CA VAL A 167 -15.55 -17.46 -12.01
C VAL A 167 -16.65 -18.40 -11.54
N GLU A 168 -17.69 -17.84 -10.92
CA GLU A 168 -18.89 -18.62 -10.64
C GLU A 168 -19.70 -18.79 -11.93
N VAL A 169 -20.05 -20.03 -12.26
CA VAL A 169 -20.84 -20.35 -13.46
C VAL A 169 -22.20 -20.87 -13.04
N ARG A 170 -23.26 -20.17 -13.45
CA ARG A 170 -24.62 -20.68 -13.30
C ARG A 170 -25.00 -21.49 -14.52
N ARG A 171 -25.55 -22.68 -14.28
CA ARG A 171 -26.09 -23.55 -15.34
C ARG A 171 -27.60 -23.43 -15.32
N SER A 172 -28.17 -23.00 -16.43
CA SER A 172 -29.61 -22.93 -16.64
C SER A 172 -30.00 -23.93 -17.72
N HIS A 173 -30.94 -24.81 -17.39
CA HIS A 173 -31.57 -25.70 -18.36
C HIS A 173 -32.73 -24.96 -19.02
N ILE A 174 -32.65 -24.78 -20.33
CA ILE A 174 -33.78 -24.30 -21.12
C ILE A 174 -34.40 -25.51 -21.80
N VAL A 175 -35.51 -25.97 -21.25
CA VAL A 175 -36.30 -27.06 -21.83
C VAL A 175 -37.27 -26.46 -22.85
N GLY A 176 -36.91 -26.51 -24.13
CA GLY A 176 -37.84 -26.26 -25.23
C GLY A 176 -38.59 -27.54 -25.63
N VAL A 177 -39.71 -27.40 -26.35
CA VAL A 177 -40.46 -28.52 -26.93
C VAL A 177 -39.65 -29.15 -28.08
N GLY A 178 -38.59 -29.90 -27.75
CA GLY A 178 -37.83 -30.70 -28.72
C GLY A 178 -36.33 -30.84 -28.47
N ARG A 179 -35.69 -29.96 -27.69
CA ARG A 179 -34.26 -30.06 -27.30
C ARG A 179 -34.02 -29.43 -25.94
N ASP A 180 -33.26 -30.13 -25.10
CA ASP A 180 -32.67 -29.58 -23.87
C ASP A 180 -31.36 -28.88 -24.24
N VAL A 181 -31.22 -27.62 -23.85
CA VAL A 181 -30.00 -26.82 -24.04
C VAL A 181 -29.55 -26.32 -22.67
N VAL A 182 -28.31 -26.63 -22.32
CA VAL A 182 -27.65 -26.12 -21.12
C VAL A 182 -26.91 -24.85 -21.49
N ILE A 183 -27.35 -23.71 -20.96
CA ILE A 183 -26.63 -22.45 -21.06
C ILE A 183 -25.81 -22.27 -19.78
N GLN A 184 -24.53 -21.99 -19.96
CA GLN A 184 -23.61 -21.66 -18.87
C GLN A 184 -23.33 -20.16 -18.95
N GLU A 185 -23.72 -19.44 -17.90
CA GLU A 185 -23.50 -18.00 -17.80
C GLU A 185 -22.50 -17.72 -16.68
N PRO A 186 -21.41 -16.99 -16.95
CA PRO A 186 -20.55 -16.48 -15.88
C PRO A 186 -21.37 -15.49 -15.05
N GLN A 187 -21.29 -15.58 -13.72
CA GLN A 187 -22.01 -14.71 -12.80
C GLN A 187 -21.08 -13.69 -12.16
N ARG A 188 -20.29 -14.13 -11.16
CA ARG A 188 -19.37 -13.28 -10.41
C ARG A 188 -17.92 -13.73 -10.59
N PHE A 189 -17.03 -12.76 -10.49
CA PHE A 189 -15.59 -12.95 -10.41
C PHE A 189 -15.14 -12.61 -9.00
N ALA A 190 -14.33 -13.49 -8.41
CA ALA A 190 -13.66 -13.29 -7.13
C ALA A 190 -12.15 -13.43 -7.34
N ASN A 191 -11.32 -12.59 -6.73
CA ASN A 191 -9.87 -12.72 -6.79
C ASN A 191 -9.35 -13.05 -5.38
N ASP A 192 -9.35 -14.33 -5.06
CA ASP A 192 -9.14 -14.80 -3.68
C ASP A 192 -7.88 -15.66 -3.57
N GLY A 193 -7.35 -15.77 -2.36
CA GLY A 193 -6.28 -16.71 -2.02
C GLY A 193 -4.87 -16.21 -2.31
N GLY A 194 -4.66 -14.89 -2.30
CA GLY A 194 -3.33 -14.31 -2.27
C GLY A 194 -2.66 -14.60 -0.92
N SER A 195 -1.40 -15.05 -0.95
CA SER A 195 -0.63 -15.27 0.28
C SER A 195 0.85 -15.03 0.05
N MET A 196 1.55 -14.50 1.05
CA MET A 196 3.01 -14.40 1.03
C MET A 196 3.60 -14.80 2.37
N GLU A 197 4.64 -15.61 2.32
CA GLU A 197 5.51 -15.92 3.47
C GLU A 197 6.83 -15.18 3.24
N LEU A 198 7.15 -14.28 4.15
CA LEU A 198 8.30 -13.39 4.06
C LEU A 198 9.20 -13.59 5.26
N MET A 199 10.51 -13.57 5.02
CA MET A 199 11.50 -13.49 6.08
C MET A 199 11.54 -12.03 6.52
N MET A 200 11.15 -11.74 7.75
CA MET A 200 10.89 -10.38 8.20
C MET A 200 12.18 -9.56 8.14
N ASN A 201 12.33 -8.71 7.13
CA ASN A 201 13.45 -7.78 6.96
C ASN A 201 13.06 -6.34 7.35
N SER A 202 11.77 -6.01 7.36
CA SER A 202 11.20 -4.74 7.85
C SER A 202 9.80 -4.96 8.42
N ALA A 203 9.29 -4.00 9.20
CA ALA A 203 7.93 -4.03 9.74
C ALA A 203 6.85 -3.53 8.77
N ARG A 204 7.20 -3.25 7.51
CA ARG A 204 6.33 -2.66 6.49
C ARG A 204 4.99 -3.35 6.33
N TRP A 205 4.97 -4.67 6.32
CA TRP A 205 3.72 -5.41 6.14
C TRP A 205 2.78 -5.35 7.35
N LEU A 206 3.33 -5.07 8.54
CA LEU A 206 2.53 -4.84 9.72
C LEU A 206 1.77 -3.51 9.61
N TYR A 207 2.23 -2.55 8.79
CA TYR A 207 1.45 -1.35 8.47
C TYR A 207 0.16 -1.69 7.73
N TYR A 208 0.23 -2.51 6.67
CA TYR A 208 -0.96 -2.99 5.95
C TYR A 208 -1.86 -3.91 6.78
N SER A 209 -1.33 -4.48 7.87
CA SER A 209 -2.06 -5.39 8.76
C SER A 209 -2.73 -4.66 9.93
N LEU A 210 -2.09 -3.62 10.49
CA LEU A 210 -2.57 -2.86 11.66
C LEU A 210 -3.30 -1.57 11.26
N GLY A 211 -2.85 -0.91 10.20
CA GLY A 211 -3.58 0.15 9.51
C GLY A 211 -3.37 1.59 9.97
N ARG A 212 -2.56 1.85 10.99
CA ARG A 212 -2.08 3.21 11.29
C ARG A 212 -0.57 3.26 11.42
N GLU A 213 -0.02 4.38 10.99
CA GLU A 213 1.38 4.74 11.15
C GLU A 213 1.48 6.16 11.74
N VAL A 214 2.34 6.32 12.74
CA VAL A 214 2.80 7.60 13.26
C VAL A 214 4.32 7.61 13.22
N ILE A 215 4.91 8.72 12.80
CA ILE A 215 6.36 8.87 12.76
C ILE A 215 6.89 9.79 13.88
N ASP A 216 8.12 9.56 14.30
CA ASP A 216 8.89 10.54 15.06
C ASP A 216 9.56 11.52 14.09
N VAL A 217 9.43 12.83 14.34
CA VAL A 217 9.95 13.85 13.41
C VAL A 217 11.48 13.88 13.50
N PRO A 218 12.21 13.59 12.40
CA PRO A 218 13.67 13.57 12.46
C PRO A 218 14.26 14.93 12.80
N SER A 219 15.38 14.94 13.54
CA SER A 219 16.10 16.17 13.88
C SER A 219 16.75 16.86 12.68
N THR A 220 17.08 16.08 11.65
CA THR A 220 17.74 16.56 10.42
C THR A 220 16.69 16.61 9.31
N LEU A 221 16.43 17.80 8.79
CA LEU A 221 15.39 18.05 7.78
C LEU A 221 15.93 18.97 6.69
N MET A 222 15.29 18.96 5.52
CA MET A 222 15.49 20.01 4.52
C MET A 222 14.89 21.34 5.00
N THR A 223 15.25 22.43 4.33
CA THR A 223 14.59 23.72 4.56
C THR A 223 13.10 23.64 4.28
N ASP A 224 12.30 24.02 5.28
CA ASP A 224 10.85 23.98 5.21
C ASP A 224 10.30 24.87 4.08
N PRO A 225 9.15 24.48 3.49
CA PRO A 225 8.41 25.36 2.60
C PRO A 225 8.03 26.66 3.33
N SER A 226 8.10 27.80 2.64
CA SER A 226 7.74 29.11 3.20
C SER A 226 7.01 29.98 2.17
N GLY A 227 6.50 31.14 2.57
CA GLY A 227 5.79 32.06 1.66
C GLY A 227 4.38 31.62 1.26
N HIS A 228 3.87 30.55 1.88
CA HIS A 228 2.54 29.99 1.64
C HIS A 228 1.68 30.04 2.91
N THR A 229 0.36 30.01 2.74
CA THR A 229 -0.60 29.76 3.82
C THR A 229 -1.26 28.42 3.56
N LYS A 230 -0.94 27.42 4.38
CA LYS A 230 -1.52 26.08 4.33
C LYS A 230 -3.01 26.09 4.73
N LYS A 231 -3.76 25.02 4.46
CA LYS A 231 -5.17 24.83 4.86
C LYS A 231 -5.33 23.60 5.76
N ASP A 232 -6.50 23.40 6.37
CA ASP A 232 -6.79 22.15 7.07
C ASP A 232 -6.64 20.94 6.13
N ILE A 233 -6.21 19.81 6.70
CA ILE A 233 -6.14 18.52 6.02
C ILE A 233 -7.17 17.62 6.71
N ALA A 234 -8.10 17.04 5.96
CA ALA A 234 -9.03 16.06 6.49
C ALA A 234 -8.43 14.64 6.42
N ALA A 235 -8.86 13.76 7.32
CA ALA A 235 -8.54 12.34 7.20
C ALA A 235 -9.12 11.78 5.90
N GLY A 236 -8.30 11.05 5.15
CA GLY A 236 -8.63 10.55 3.81
C GLY A 236 -8.22 11.46 2.66
N ASP A 237 -7.78 12.71 2.92
CA ASP A 237 -7.31 13.60 1.87
C ASP A 237 -6.01 13.06 1.25
N THR A 238 -5.89 13.18 -0.08
CA THR A 238 -4.69 12.75 -0.85
C THR A 238 -3.84 13.95 -1.31
N TYR A 239 -4.06 15.10 -0.70
CA TYR A 239 -3.31 16.32 -0.98
C TYR A 239 -3.25 17.26 0.22
N VAL A 240 -2.31 18.21 0.17
CA VAL A 240 -2.24 19.35 1.09
C VAL A 240 -2.51 20.62 0.31
N ALA A 241 -3.62 21.30 0.62
CA ALA A 241 -3.97 22.56 -0.04
C ALA A 241 -3.26 23.76 0.60
N PHE A 242 -2.89 24.74 -0.23
CA PHE A 242 -2.25 25.97 0.22
C PHE A 242 -2.65 27.17 -0.64
N THR A 243 -2.31 28.37 -0.17
CA THR A 243 -2.40 29.63 -0.92
C THR A 243 -1.06 30.37 -0.84
N GLY A 244 -0.83 31.37 -1.69
CA GLY A 244 0.46 32.06 -1.76
C GLY A 244 1.55 31.24 -2.46
N THR A 245 2.67 31.88 -2.78
CA THR A 245 3.74 31.29 -3.60
C THR A 245 4.75 30.59 -2.70
N MET A 246 4.96 29.29 -2.93
CA MET A 246 5.78 28.46 -2.07
C MET A 246 7.26 28.56 -2.43
N SER A 247 8.05 29.19 -1.56
CA SER A 247 9.51 29.09 -1.58
C SER A 247 9.93 27.73 -1.02
N ASN A 248 11.04 27.17 -1.52
CA ASN A 248 11.50 25.82 -1.18
C ASN A 248 10.41 24.77 -1.39
N LYS A 249 9.74 24.81 -2.55
CA LYS A 249 8.70 23.83 -2.87
C LYS A 249 9.27 22.40 -2.89
N PRO A 250 8.52 21.40 -2.39
CA PRO A 250 8.80 20.00 -2.66
C PRO A 250 8.80 19.72 -4.16
N VAL A 251 9.60 18.75 -4.60
CA VAL A 251 9.55 18.22 -5.97
C VAL A 251 8.99 16.80 -5.96
N PRO A 252 8.42 16.31 -7.09
CA PRO A 252 8.02 14.92 -7.21
C PRO A 252 9.12 13.96 -6.75
N GLY A 253 8.78 13.03 -5.86
CA GLY A 253 9.70 12.07 -5.25
C GLY A 253 10.37 12.52 -3.95
N ASP A 254 10.25 13.79 -3.55
CA ASP A 254 10.56 14.24 -2.18
C ASP A 254 9.52 13.70 -1.19
N TYR A 255 9.85 13.72 0.10
CA TYR A 255 8.95 13.37 1.18
C TYR A 255 8.57 14.61 1.98
N ILE A 256 7.30 14.72 2.36
CA ILE A 256 6.80 15.72 3.29
C ILE A 256 6.40 15.05 4.59
N ILE A 257 6.67 15.73 5.71
CA ILE A 257 6.16 15.35 7.01
C ILE A 257 5.16 16.40 7.45
N ILE A 258 3.97 15.95 7.85
CA ILE A 258 3.00 16.75 8.58
C ILE A 258 3.28 16.54 10.06
N ALA A 259 3.95 17.51 10.69
CA ALA A 259 4.26 17.48 12.11
C ALA A 259 3.13 18.15 12.88
N ASP A 260 2.34 17.38 13.62
CA ASP A 260 1.14 17.77 14.37
C ASP A 260 1.19 17.22 15.80
N GLY A 261 1.41 18.12 16.77
CA GLY A 261 1.50 17.78 18.20
C GLY A 261 0.18 17.40 18.86
N THR A 262 -0.92 17.34 18.10
CA THR A 262 -2.22 16.87 18.60
C THR A 262 -2.13 15.39 18.95
N ALA A 263 -2.59 15.01 20.15
CA ALA A 263 -2.55 13.62 20.58
C ALA A 263 -3.61 12.75 19.87
N VAL A 264 -3.26 11.50 19.61
CA VAL A 264 -4.17 10.41 19.28
C VAL A 264 -3.99 9.30 20.32
N ASP A 265 -5.08 8.95 20.98
CA ASP A 265 -5.07 7.86 21.96
C ASP A 265 -5.00 6.50 21.26
N PHE A 266 -4.31 5.56 21.90
CA PHE A 266 -4.38 4.17 21.50
C PHE A 266 -5.74 3.58 21.89
N PRO A 267 -6.26 2.60 21.13
CA PRO A 267 -7.34 1.76 21.62
C PRO A 267 -6.90 1.10 22.94
N ARG A 268 -7.70 1.24 24.00
CA ARG A 268 -7.50 0.61 25.32
C ARG A 268 -8.79 0.63 26.12
N ASP A 269 -8.88 -0.25 27.11
CA ASP A 269 -10.08 -0.40 27.94
C ASP A 269 -10.19 0.69 29.04
N GLN A 270 -9.07 1.30 29.45
CA GLN A 270 -9.04 2.37 30.45
C GLN A 270 -8.61 3.71 29.84
N PRO A 271 -9.10 4.87 30.30
CA PRO A 271 -8.66 6.17 29.79
C PRO A 271 -7.18 6.45 30.14
N ALA A 272 -6.48 7.26 29.33
CA ALA A 272 -5.10 7.69 29.61
C ALA A 272 -5.04 8.40 30.94
N ALA A 273 -4.08 8.02 31.79
CA ALA A 273 -3.78 8.79 32.98
C ALA A 273 -2.97 10.06 32.66
N SER A 274 -2.50 10.21 31.41
CA SER A 274 -1.61 11.27 30.92
C SER A 274 -0.23 11.21 31.57
N SER A 275 0.78 10.85 30.79
CA SER A 275 2.16 11.17 31.16
C SER A 275 3.17 11.10 30.02
N LYS A 276 2.98 10.25 29.00
CA LYS A 276 3.95 10.08 27.91
C LYS A 276 3.32 9.88 26.53
N LYS A 277 3.74 10.71 25.58
CA LYS A 277 3.36 10.67 24.17
C LYS A 277 4.51 10.22 23.29
N TRP A 278 4.23 9.32 22.36
CA TRP A 278 5.15 9.00 21.28
C TRP A 278 5.42 10.24 20.43
N GLY A 279 6.70 10.55 20.18
CA GLY A 279 7.17 11.74 19.47
C GLY A 279 7.58 12.86 20.43
N ALA A 280 6.66 13.29 21.31
CA ALA A 280 6.94 14.39 22.25
C ALA A 280 7.84 13.98 23.45
N ASP A 281 7.54 12.84 24.07
CA ASP A 281 8.19 12.35 25.30
C ASP A 281 9.22 11.24 25.01
N GLY A 282 9.58 11.06 23.74
CA GLY A 282 10.51 10.06 23.23
C GLY A 282 9.85 8.90 22.48
N THR A 283 10.59 7.81 22.30
CA THR A 283 10.23 6.65 21.46
C THR A 283 10.21 5.32 22.24
N GLY A 284 9.74 5.37 23.49
CA GLY A 284 9.70 4.20 24.39
C GLY A 284 8.44 3.32 24.26
N THR A 285 8.45 2.19 24.96
CA THR A 285 7.32 1.23 25.04
C THR A 285 6.22 1.64 26.03
N THR A 286 6.50 2.62 26.89
CA THR A 286 5.59 3.09 27.96
C THR A 286 4.66 4.23 27.53
N MET A 287 4.51 4.44 26.22
CA MET A 287 3.68 5.52 25.67
C MET A 287 2.20 5.19 25.82
N GLU A 288 1.39 6.20 26.13
CA GLU A 288 -0.07 6.05 26.31
C GLU A 288 -0.88 6.63 25.16
N ASN A 289 -0.25 7.48 24.35
CA ASN A 289 -0.80 8.08 23.14
C ASN A 289 0.36 8.44 22.19
N ALA A 290 0.02 8.94 21.00
CA ALA A 290 0.98 9.39 20.01
C ALA A 290 0.62 10.77 19.47
N GLU A 291 1.61 11.50 18.95
CA GLU A 291 1.35 12.65 18.08
C GLU A 291 0.79 12.19 16.74
N ARG A 292 0.12 13.08 15.99
CA ARG A 292 -0.44 12.75 14.66
C ARG A 292 0.57 13.02 13.55
N ASN A 293 1.84 12.73 13.78
CA ASN A 293 2.86 13.01 12.79
C ASN A 293 2.80 11.97 11.65
N GLU A 294 2.65 12.43 10.41
CA GLU A 294 2.55 11.57 9.22
C GLU A 294 3.58 11.98 8.17
N ILE A 295 4.13 11.01 7.42
CA ILE A 295 5.03 11.24 6.28
C ILE A 295 4.39 10.75 5.01
N ARG A 296 4.59 11.44 3.89
CA ARG A 296 4.11 11.03 2.56
C ARG A 296 5.11 11.39 1.46
N GLN A 297 5.12 10.63 0.38
CA GLN A 297 5.87 11.00 -0.82
C GLN A 297 5.04 11.98 -1.66
N VAL A 298 5.71 12.99 -2.22
CA VAL A 298 5.09 13.95 -3.12
C VAL A 298 5.01 13.36 -4.53
N LEU A 299 3.81 13.30 -5.09
CA LEU A 299 3.59 12.90 -6.49
C LEU A 299 3.69 14.10 -7.42
N TYR A 300 3.05 15.21 -7.06
CA TYR A 300 2.97 16.40 -7.88
C TYR A 300 2.66 17.63 -7.03
N VAL A 301 3.15 18.79 -7.43
CA VAL A 301 2.79 20.08 -6.83
C VAL A 301 2.09 20.92 -7.89
N ASP A 302 0.79 21.14 -7.71
CA ASP A 302 0.01 22.04 -8.54
C ASP A 302 0.17 23.47 -8.03
N GLU A 303 0.64 24.36 -8.90
CA GLU A 303 0.80 25.79 -8.62
C GLU A 303 -0.16 26.65 -9.47
N THR A 304 -1.13 26.02 -10.14
CA THR A 304 -2.09 26.73 -11.00
C THR A 304 -2.89 27.74 -10.18
N LYS A 305 -3.21 28.89 -10.78
CA LYS A 305 -3.66 30.09 -10.03
C LYS A 305 -4.96 29.90 -9.25
N THR A 306 -5.85 29.02 -9.71
CA THR A 306 -7.15 28.74 -9.08
C THR A 306 -7.01 27.81 -7.89
N GLU A 307 -6.06 26.87 -7.92
CA GLU A 307 -5.86 25.88 -6.87
C GLU A 307 -4.40 25.46 -6.74
N ARG A 308 -3.90 25.47 -5.50
CA ARG A 308 -2.54 25.05 -5.19
C ARG A 308 -2.55 23.91 -4.19
N ARG A 309 -2.03 22.75 -4.62
CA ARG A 309 -2.11 21.48 -3.90
C ARG A 309 -0.79 20.72 -4.01
N ILE A 310 -0.34 20.12 -2.92
CA ILE A 310 0.73 19.11 -2.94
C ILE A 310 0.02 17.76 -2.93
N HIS A 311 0.05 17.03 -4.03
CA HIS A 311 -0.52 15.69 -4.13
C HIS A 311 0.46 14.64 -3.59
N VAL A 312 -0.06 13.69 -2.84
CA VAL A 312 0.73 12.66 -2.13
C VAL A 312 0.36 11.24 -2.56
N ASP A 313 1.26 10.31 -2.27
CA ASP A 313 1.21 8.90 -2.67
C ASP A 313 0.26 8.01 -1.87
N GLU A 314 -0.33 8.53 -0.79
CA GLU A 314 -1.28 7.84 0.07
C GLU A 314 -2.12 8.84 0.88
N PRO A 315 -3.41 8.57 1.15
CA PRO A 315 -4.24 9.45 1.98
C PRO A 315 -3.69 9.64 3.40
N PHE A 316 -3.99 10.79 4.03
CA PHE A 316 -3.70 11.03 5.45
C PHE A 316 -4.64 10.23 6.35
N HIS A 317 -4.13 9.62 7.43
CA HIS A 317 -4.99 8.89 8.39
C HIS A 317 -5.65 9.82 9.39
N PHE A 318 -5.05 10.98 9.64
CA PHE A 318 -5.52 11.93 10.63
C PHE A 318 -5.97 13.24 9.99
N GLY A 319 -6.92 13.90 10.66
CA GLY A 319 -7.23 15.30 10.37
C GLY A 319 -6.24 16.22 11.06
N HIS A 320 -5.68 17.16 10.31
CA HIS A 320 -4.73 18.17 10.80
C HIS A 320 -5.32 19.57 10.67
N ALA A 321 -5.58 20.20 11.81
CA ALA A 321 -6.05 21.59 11.85
C ALA A 321 -4.89 22.56 11.60
N LEU A 322 -5.14 23.60 10.82
CA LEU A 322 -4.20 24.62 10.35
C LEU A 322 -3.30 25.19 11.45
N ALA A 323 -3.87 25.37 12.64
CA ALA A 323 -3.17 25.93 13.80
C ALA A 323 -2.13 24.98 14.42
N ASN A 324 -2.26 23.66 14.19
CA ASN A 324 -1.56 22.65 14.97
C ASN A 324 -0.43 21.94 14.22
N TYR A 325 -0.44 21.99 12.88
CA TYR A 325 0.54 21.24 12.09
C TYR A 325 1.56 22.14 11.40
N THR A 326 2.73 21.59 11.05
CA THR A 326 3.73 22.22 10.17
C THR A 326 4.17 21.25 9.08
N ILE A 327 4.58 21.77 7.92
CA ILE A 327 5.07 20.96 6.82
C ILE A 327 6.60 20.96 6.87
N LYS A 328 7.19 19.78 7.06
CA LYS A 328 8.64 19.55 6.97
C LYS A 328 8.98 18.76 5.72
N ARG A 329 10.26 18.75 5.34
CA ARG A 329 10.72 18.08 4.12
C ARG A 329 11.91 17.15 4.35
N LEU A 330 11.91 16.07 3.60
CA LEU A 330 12.96 15.06 3.54
C LEU A 330 13.15 14.59 2.10
N LYS A 331 14.30 14.02 1.81
CA LYS A 331 14.53 13.30 0.56
C LYS A 331 15.51 12.17 0.75
N TYR A 332 15.40 11.15 -0.10
CA TYR A 332 16.45 10.15 -0.21
C TYR A 332 17.66 10.69 -0.95
N GLU A 333 18.81 10.38 -0.40
CA GLU A 333 20.13 10.73 -0.93
C GLU A 333 21.01 9.47 -0.92
N ALA A 334 21.95 9.38 -1.86
CA ALA A 334 22.80 8.20 -2.01
C ALA A 334 23.65 7.95 -0.75
N THR A 335 24.16 9.04 -0.16
CA THR A 335 24.95 9.06 1.07
C THR A 335 24.29 9.96 2.12
N ASN A 336 24.84 9.99 3.33
CA ASN A 336 24.42 10.94 4.36
C ASN A 336 24.76 12.38 3.93
N THR A 337 23.78 13.09 3.39
CA THR A 337 23.82 14.55 3.23
C THR A 337 22.79 15.16 4.17
N THR A 338 22.96 16.43 4.50
CA THR A 338 22.26 17.25 5.51
C THR A 338 20.72 17.32 5.45
N ASN A 339 20.08 16.51 4.60
CA ASN A 339 18.66 16.56 4.25
C ASN A 339 17.83 15.44 4.91
N GLY A 340 18.36 14.82 5.97
CA GLY A 340 17.63 13.84 6.79
C GLY A 340 17.47 12.43 6.18
N SER A 341 18.14 12.15 5.05
CA SER A 341 18.16 10.82 4.43
C SER A 341 18.75 9.78 5.40
N PRO A 342 18.07 8.65 5.66
CA PRO A 342 18.64 7.56 6.44
C PRO A 342 19.83 6.93 5.70
N HIS A 343 20.89 6.60 6.44
CA HIS A 343 22.08 5.99 5.87
C HIS A 343 22.67 4.92 6.78
N PHE A 344 22.81 3.72 6.24
CA PHE A 344 23.50 2.61 6.88
C PHE A 344 25.02 2.82 6.77
N ASP A 345 25.69 2.88 7.91
CA ASP A 345 27.14 3.00 7.99
C ASP A 345 27.80 1.63 7.78
N THR A 346 28.68 1.56 6.78
CA THR A 346 29.41 0.36 6.40
C THR A 346 30.83 0.32 6.96
N ALA A 347 31.29 1.35 7.67
CA ALA A 347 32.63 1.37 8.26
C ALA A 347 32.75 0.31 9.37
N SER A 348 33.85 -0.45 9.40
CA SER A 348 33.99 -1.61 10.30
C SER A 348 33.77 -1.30 11.79
N ALA A 349 34.13 -0.08 12.24
CA ALA A 349 33.98 0.32 13.65
C ALA A 349 32.52 0.68 14.03
N THR A 350 31.69 1.04 13.06
CA THR A 350 30.31 1.54 13.24
C THR A 350 29.31 0.73 12.41
N PHE A 351 29.72 -0.44 11.92
CA PHE A 351 28.93 -1.28 11.03
C PHE A 351 27.55 -1.57 11.66
N GLY A 352 26.49 -1.30 10.91
CA GLY A 352 25.12 -1.47 11.39
C GLY A 352 24.50 -0.24 12.05
N ASN A 353 25.25 0.85 12.20
CA ASN A 353 24.69 2.13 12.66
C ASN A 353 23.90 2.81 11.53
N ILE A 354 22.70 3.29 11.84
CA ILE A 354 21.88 4.08 10.92
C ILE A 354 21.90 5.54 11.35
N ILE A 355 22.44 6.39 10.49
CA ILE A 355 22.39 7.84 10.64
C ILE A 355 21.02 8.34 10.15
N ASN A 356 20.40 9.27 10.87
CA ASN A 356 19.03 9.75 10.62
C ASN A 356 17.99 8.61 10.51
N ARG A 357 18.13 7.58 11.37
CA ARG A 357 17.19 6.47 11.48
C ARG A 357 15.76 6.99 11.68
N GLN A 358 14.81 6.40 10.98
CA GLN A 358 13.40 6.75 11.15
C GLN A 358 12.79 5.88 12.25
N SER A 359 12.08 6.50 13.17
CA SER A 359 11.38 5.82 14.26
C SER A 359 9.88 5.95 14.03
N ARG A 360 9.14 4.86 14.16
CA ARG A 360 7.73 4.79 13.77
C ARG A 360 6.96 3.93 14.73
N LEU A 361 5.69 4.24 14.89
CA LEU A 361 4.73 3.49 15.68
C LEU A 361 3.58 3.05 14.78
N LEU A 362 3.37 1.74 14.70
CA LEU A 362 2.26 1.10 14.02
C LEU A 362 1.29 0.55 15.06
N PHE A 363 0.00 0.75 14.85
CA PHE A 363 -1.04 0.27 15.77
C PHE A 363 -2.37 0.10 15.05
N SER A 364 -3.28 -0.65 15.66
CA SER A 364 -4.59 -0.94 15.08
C SER A 364 -5.41 0.32 14.79
N GLY A 365 -5.82 0.49 13.54
CA GLY A 365 -6.70 1.55 13.06
C GLY A 365 -8.14 1.09 12.82
N ALA A 366 -9.02 2.05 12.54
CA ALA A 366 -10.40 1.77 12.13
C ALA A 366 -10.51 1.36 10.65
N SER A 367 -9.47 1.58 9.85
CA SER A 367 -9.39 1.28 8.43
C SER A 367 -8.03 0.70 8.11
N LEU A 368 -7.97 -0.24 7.18
CA LEU A 368 -6.72 -0.83 6.70
C LEU A 368 -6.34 -0.22 5.35
N PRO A 369 -5.06 0.16 5.17
CA PRO A 369 -4.51 0.55 3.88
C PRO A 369 -4.67 -0.57 2.86
N THR A 370 -4.91 -0.18 1.61
CA THR A 370 -4.90 -1.10 0.48
C THR A 370 -3.61 -0.93 -0.33
N PHE A 371 -3.24 -1.98 -1.04
CA PHE A 371 -2.05 -1.98 -1.90
C PHE A 371 -2.36 -2.59 -3.26
N ALA A 372 -1.49 -2.28 -4.23
CA ALA A 372 -1.47 -2.92 -5.53
C ALA A 372 -0.29 -3.90 -5.59
N LEU A 373 -0.53 -5.10 -6.11
CA LEU A 373 0.51 -6.11 -6.35
C LEU A 373 0.70 -6.25 -7.86
N GLU A 374 1.93 -6.14 -8.33
CA GLU A 374 2.28 -6.41 -9.72
C GLU A 374 3.03 -7.75 -9.79
N ALA A 375 2.62 -8.63 -10.70
CA ALA A 375 3.43 -9.77 -11.09
C ALA A 375 3.68 -9.76 -12.59
N SER A 376 4.94 -9.99 -12.96
CA SER A 376 5.36 -10.06 -14.34
C SER A 376 6.14 -11.34 -14.60
N ILE A 377 5.67 -12.12 -15.58
CA ILE A 377 6.26 -13.38 -16.00
C ILE A 377 6.78 -13.22 -17.43
N ARG A 378 8.02 -13.62 -17.68
CA ARG A 378 8.65 -13.66 -19.01
C ARG A 378 9.05 -15.08 -19.37
N ASN A 379 9.12 -15.41 -20.66
CA ASN A 379 9.64 -16.70 -21.14
C ASN A 379 11.17 -16.74 -21.21
N ARG A 380 11.82 -15.56 -21.20
CA ARG A 380 13.26 -15.38 -21.35
C ARG A 380 13.71 -14.13 -20.61
N ASN A 381 14.95 -14.18 -20.13
CA ASN A 381 15.62 -13.03 -19.50
C ASN A 381 16.12 -12.02 -20.55
N VAL A 382 15.17 -11.33 -21.18
CA VAL A 382 15.40 -10.11 -21.95
C VAL A 382 14.40 -9.05 -21.48
N GLY A 383 14.67 -7.77 -21.77
CA GLY A 383 13.82 -6.66 -21.33
C GLY A 383 12.39 -6.72 -21.90
N SER A 384 11.50 -5.91 -21.32
CA SER A 384 10.22 -5.60 -21.97
C SER A 384 10.51 -4.85 -23.26
N PHE A 385 9.86 -5.22 -24.36
CA PHE A 385 10.04 -4.48 -25.60
C PHE A 385 9.35 -3.11 -25.50
N ASN A 386 10.08 -2.05 -25.81
CA ASN A 386 9.55 -0.72 -26.03
C ASN A 386 10.36 -0.08 -27.17
N ALA A 387 9.71 0.20 -28.30
CA ALA A 387 10.35 0.75 -29.49
C ALA A 387 10.99 2.13 -29.28
N ASN A 388 10.58 2.84 -28.24
CA ASN A 388 11.10 4.16 -27.86
C ASN A 388 12.13 4.10 -26.72
N SER A 389 12.42 2.91 -26.20
CA SER A 389 13.45 2.75 -25.16
C SER A 389 14.82 3.09 -25.75
N THR A 390 15.59 3.89 -24.99
CA THR A 390 16.99 4.19 -25.29
C THR A 390 17.92 3.05 -24.90
N ASP A 391 17.41 2.00 -24.25
CA ASP A 391 18.15 0.78 -23.96
C ASP A 391 18.25 -0.10 -25.22
N ALA A 392 19.48 -0.36 -25.67
CA ALA A 392 19.75 -1.22 -26.81
C ALA A 392 19.17 -2.64 -26.64
N LEU A 393 19.04 -3.13 -25.40
CA LEU A 393 18.49 -4.44 -25.08
C LEU A 393 16.96 -4.50 -25.25
N ALA A 394 16.24 -3.38 -25.13
CA ALA A 394 14.80 -3.33 -25.30
C ALA A 394 14.38 -3.51 -26.77
N ASN A 395 15.21 -3.07 -27.73
CA ASN A 395 14.94 -3.21 -29.16
C ASN A 395 15.23 -4.62 -29.71
N GLU A 396 16.09 -5.40 -29.04
CA GLU A 396 16.35 -6.79 -29.41
C GLU A 396 15.18 -7.72 -29.07
N ALA A 397 14.29 -7.35 -28.14
CA ALA A 397 13.18 -8.18 -27.66
C ALA A 397 11.87 -8.03 -28.45
N ALA A 398 11.90 -7.55 -29.70
CA ALA A 398 10.71 -7.19 -30.48
C ALA A 398 9.62 -8.28 -30.51
N PRO A 399 8.31 -7.94 -30.41
CA PRO A 399 7.22 -8.90 -30.43
C PRO A 399 7.26 -9.78 -31.68
N GLY A 400 7.19 -11.09 -31.50
CA GLY A 400 7.27 -12.07 -32.60
C GLY A 400 8.68 -12.30 -33.17
N SER A 401 9.71 -11.60 -32.67
CA SER A 401 11.09 -11.85 -33.05
C SER A 401 11.65 -13.14 -32.43
N ALA A 402 12.78 -13.60 -32.95
CA ALA A 402 13.52 -14.72 -32.37
C ALA A 402 13.93 -14.46 -30.92
N SER A 403 13.95 -13.22 -30.43
CA SER A 403 14.36 -12.79 -29.10
C SER A 403 13.21 -12.29 -28.20
N ASP A 404 11.94 -12.39 -28.63
CA ASP A 404 10.74 -12.02 -27.86
C ASP A 404 10.60 -12.74 -26.49
N SER A 405 10.64 -11.99 -25.39
CA SER A 405 10.44 -12.49 -24.02
C SER A 405 9.01 -12.97 -23.72
N LYS A 406 8.00 -12.66 -24.55
CA LYS A 406 6.56 -12.90 -24.28
C LYS A 406 6.20 -12.64 -22.81
N GLN A 407 6.07 -11.38 -22.46
CA GLN A 407 5.72 -10.97 -21.11
C GLN A 407 4.22 -11.13 -20.85
N LEU A 408 3.87 -11.59 -19.66
CA LEU A 408 2.53 -11.50 -19.08
C LEU A 408 2.64 -10.67 -17.81
N THR A 409 2.00 -9.51 -17.81
CA THR A 409 1.91 -8.64 -16.62
C THR A 409 0.49 -8.60 -16.10
N ARG A 410 0.36 -8.75 -14.79
CA ARG A 410 -0.89 -8.58 -14.05
C ARG A 410 -0.69 -7.63 -12.88
N VAL A 411 -1.65 -6.76 -12.66
CA VAL A 411 -1.71 -5.88 -11.50
C VAL A 411 -3.00 -6.18 -10.73
N TRP A 412 -2.86 -6.75 -9.54
CA TRP A 412 -3.97 -6.89 -8.59
C TRP A 412 -4.09 -5.61 -7.80
N LYS A 413 -5.28 -5.05 -7.75
CA LYS A 413 -5.57 -3.77 -7.10
C LYS A 413 -6.70 -3.93 -6.09
N GLY A 414 -6.72 -3.08 -5.09
CA GLY A 414 -7.56 -3.17 -3.91
C GLY A 414 -7.19 -4.37 -3.05
N CYS A 415 -5.90 -4.72 -2.97
CA CYS A 415 -5.46 -5.81 -2.11
C CYS A 415 -5.58 -5.36 -0.65
N LYS A 416 -6.23 -6.16 0.19
CA LYS A 416 -6.37 -5.87 1.62
C LYS A 416 -6.00 -7.11 2.44
N VAL A 417 -5.22 -6.91 3.50
CA VAL A 417 -4.77 -7.99 4.38
C VAL A 417 -5.95 -8.53 5.18
N LYS A 418 -6.21 -9.82 5.01
CA LYS A 418 -7.23 -10.57 5.74
C LYS A 418 -6.72 -11.02 7.10
N ASP A 419 -5.55 -11.63 7.10
CA ASP A 419 -4.90 -12.13 8.32
C ASP A 419 -3.39 -12.15 8.15
N PHE A 420 -2.70 -12.10 9.28
CA PHE A 420 -1.25 -12.19 9.34
C PHE A 420 -0.80 -13.09 10.49
N SER A 421 0.37 -13.70 10.34
CA SER A 421 1.02 -14.49 11.40
C SER A 421 2.52 -14.24 11.40
N LEU A 422 3.04 -13.85 12.55
CA LEU A 422 4.45 -13.68 12.84
C LEU A 422 4.91 -14.86 13.71
N ALA A 423 5.84 -15.66 13.21
CA ALA A 423 6.33 -16.84 13.91
C ALA A 423 7.85 -16.95 13.88
N ALA A 424 8.44 -17.43 14.97
CA ALA A 424 9.85 -17.82 15.01
C ALA A 424 10.13 -18.89 16.06
N ASP A 425 11.16 -19.68 15.79
CA ASP A 425 11.75 -20.66 16.70
C ASP A 425 13.12 -20.17 17.24
N ALA A 426 13.60 -20.80 18.32
CA ALA A 426 14.79 -20.42 19.10
C ALA A 426 16.04 -20.05 18.29
N ASP A 427 16.24 -20.65 17.11
CA ASP A 427 17.41 -20.43 16.24
C ASP A 427 17.03 -20.06 14.80
N ALA A 428 15.78 -19.63 14.60
CA ALA A 428 15.26 -19.27 13.28
C ALA A 428 15.16 -17.76 13.08
N GLU A 429 15.19 -17.40 11.81
CA GLU A 429 14.69 -16.14 11.29
C GLU A 429 13.18 -16.00 11.53
N VAL A 430 12.76 -14.78 11.81
CA VAL A 430 11.36 -14.47 12.06
C VAL A 430 10.62 -14.44 10.72
N LYS A 431 9.56 -15.23 10.62
CA LYS A 431 8.72 -15.34 9.43
C LYS A 431 7.42 -14.58 9.62
N LEU A 432 7.03 -13.81 8.62
CA LEU A 432 5.74 -13.12 8.54
C LEU A 432 4.95 -13.70 7.37
N THR A 433 3.81 -14.31 7.68
CA THR A 433 2.83 -14.78 6.70
C THR A 433 1.70 -13.78 6.62
N ILE A 434 1.27 -13.42 5.41
CA ILE A 434 0.18 -12.48 5.16
C ILE A 434 -0.73 -13.10 4.11
N ASN A 435 -2.01 -13.15 4.42
CA ASN A 435 -3.06 -13.57 3.51
C ASN A 435 -3.89 -12.36 3.10
N PHE A 436 -4.20 -12.23 1.82
CA PHE A 436 -4.91 -11.09 1.27
C PHE A 436 -5.79 -11.50 0.09
N ASP A 437 -6.86 -10.73 -0.10
CA ASP A 437 -7.74 -10.84 -1.26
C ASP A 437 -7.67 -9.53 -2.06
N ALA A 438 -7.94 -9.62 -3.37
CA ALA A 438 -7.90 -8.47 -4.27
C ALA A 438 -9.28 -8.16 -4.85
N LEU A 439 -9.55 -6.90 -5.14
CA LEU A 439 -10.82 -6.51 -5.76
C LEU A 439 -10.81 -6.75 -7.27
N TYR A 440 -9.76 -6.30 -7.95
CA TYR A 440 -9.66 -6.34 -9.40
C TYR A 440 -8.29 -6.85 -9.84
N CYS A 441 -8.25 -7.46 -11.03
CA CYS A 441 -7.03 -7.89 -11.69
C CYS A 441 -6.97 -7.25 -13.08
N TYR A 442 -6.03 -6.33 -13.27
CA TYR A 442 -5.66 -5.77 -14.56
C TYR A 442 -4.69 -6.72 -15.26
N THR A 443 -4.94 -7.02 -16.53
CA THR A 443 -4.02 -7.80 -17.38
C THR A 443 -3.62 -6.98 -18.59
N ASP A 444 -2.32 -6.93 -18.91
CA ASP A 444 -1.89 -6.30 -20.16
C ASP A 444 -2.31 -7.14 -21.38
N THR A 445 -3.18 -6.56 -22.20
CA THR A 445 -3.71 -7.17 -23.42
C THR A 445 -3.09 -6.59 -24.70
N GLY A 446 -2.07 -5.72 -24.61
CA GLY A 446 -1.47 -5.03 -25.77
C GLY A 446 -1.01 -5.98 -26.89
N ARG A 447 -0.66 -7.23 -26.56
CA ARG A 447 -0.28 -8.26 -27.54
C ARG A 447 -1.45 -8.83 -28.34
N LEU A 448 -2.69 -8.66 -27.87
CA LEU A 448 -3.91 -9.10 -28.55
C LEU A 448 -4.41 -8.10 -29.59
N GLU A 449 -3.84 -6.89 -29.64
CA GLU A 449 -4.26 -5.85 -30.59
C GLU A 449 -4.10 -6.27 -32.06
N ASN A 450 -5.02 -5.85 -32.92
CA ASN A 450 -4.98 -6.24 -34.34
C ASN A 450 -3.78 -5.61 -35.09
N SER A 451 -3.41 -4.37 -34.75
CA SER A 451 -2.30 -3.61 -35.33
C SER A 451 -1.33 -3.15 -34.25
N ASN A 452 -0.03 -3.14 -34.54
CA ASN A 452 1.03 -2.62 -33.64
C ASN A 452 1.11 -3.32 -32.26
N LYS A 453 1.03 -4.65 -32.28
CA LYS A 453 1.18 -5.54 -31.13
C LYS A 453 2.45 -5.25 -30.34
N GLY A 454 2.33 -5.19 -29.03
CA GLY A 454 3.43 -4.98 -28.09
C GLY A 454 2.94 -5.09 -26.66
N ASP A 455 3.86 -4.96 -25.71
CA ASP A 455 3.49 -4.82 -24.29
C ASP A 455 3.15 -3.35 -24.06
N ARG A 456 1.91 -3.05 -23.60
CA ARG A 456 1.54 -1.67 -23.27
C ARG A 456 2.14 -1.24 -21.95
N TYR A 457 2.15 -2.17 -21.01
CA TYR A 457 2.52 -1.92 -19.64
C TYR A 457 4.00 -2.24 -19.43
N THR A 458 4.77 -1.25 -18.97
CA THR A 458 6.18 -1.45 -18.61
C THR A 458 6.27 -1.99 -17.19
N ALA A 459 6.58 -3.29 -17.09
CA ALA A 459 6.69 -3.96 -15.79
C ALA A 459 7.89 -3.48 -14.97
N HIS A 460 7.71 -3.45 -13.65
CA HIS A 460 8.76 -3.15 -12.69
C HIS A 460 9.70 -4.33 -12.55
N ARG A 461 10.99 -4.05 -12.74
CA ARG A 461 12.10 -4.99 -12.65
C ARG A 461 13.02 -4.51 -11.55
N MET A 462 12.79 -5.00 -10.33
CA MET A 462 13.34 -4.43 -9.10
C MET A 462 14.84 -4.13 -9.17
N PHE A 463 15.65 -5.01 -9.76
CA PHE A 463 17.11 -4.80 -9.83
C PHE A 463 17.62 -4.35 -11.20
N GLU A 464 16.78 -4.35 -12.24
CA GLU A 464 17.16 -3.96 -13.61
C GLU A 464 16.80 -2.48 -13.87
N ASN A 465 15.57 -2.05 -13.58
CA ASN A 465 15.09 -0.70 -13.89
C ASN A 465 14.68 0.12 -12.65
N THR A 466 14.09 -0.49 -11.62
CA THR A 466 13.54 0.22 -10.47
C THR A 466 14.63 0.59 -9.47
N GLY A 467 15.21 -0.37 -8.76
CA GLY A 467 16.29 -0.24 -7.78
C GLY A 467 17.70 -0.25 -8.40
N ASN A 468 17.86 0.39 -9.56
CA ASN A 468 19.12 0.41 -10.31
C ASN A 468 20.17 1.38 -9.72
N THR A 469 19.77 2.30 -8.84
CA THR A 469 20.67 3.24 -8.15
C THR A 469 20.54 3.13 -6.62
N PRO A 470 21.54 3.54 -5.82
CA PRO A 470 21.43 3.52 -4.36
C PRO A 470 20.24 4.31 -3.81
N VAL A 471 19.89 5.44 -4.45
CA VAL A 471 18.71 6.24 -4.08
C VAL A 471 17.43 5.46 -4.38
N ASN A 472 17.31 4.88 -5.59
CA ASN A 472 16.10 4.14 -5.95
C ASN A 472 15.95 2.85 -5.12
N ARG A 473 17.05 2.21 -4.74
CA ARG A 473 17.04 1.08 -3.79
C ARG A 473 16.46 1.45 -2.43
N LYS A 474 16.81 2.63 -1.89
CA LYS A 474 16.19 3.15 -0.66
C LYS A 474 14.71 3.45 -0.87
N LYS A 475 14.33 4.07 -2.00
CA LYS A 475 12.93 4.34 -2.36
C LYS A 475 12.09 3.06 -2.44
N ALA A 476 12.64 2.00 -3.03
CA ALA A 476 11.97 0.71 -3.17
C ALA A 476 11.90 -0.11 -1.87
N GLY A 477 12.55 0.32 -0.78
CA GLY A 477 12.58 -0.43 0.48
C GLY A 477 13.65 -1.52 0.57
N ILE A 478 14.74 -1.40 -0.21
CA ILE A 478 15.92 -2.29 -0.16
C ILE A 478 17.18 -1.43 0.04
N ALA A 479 17.27 -0.72 1.15
CA ALA A 479 18.42 0.14 1.39
C ALA A 479 19.69 -0.74 1.44
N PRO A 480 20.81 -0.34 0.81
CA PRO A 480 21.99 -1.19 0.75
C PRO A 480 22.43 -1.67 2.13
N ASN A 481 22.58 -2.98 2.31
CA ASN A 481 22.97 -3.68 3.55
C ASN A 481 21.87 -3.80 4.63
N THR A 482 20.63 -3.42 4.33
CA THR A 482 19.47 -3.58 5.24
C THR A 482 18.63 -4.82 4.94
N GLU A 483 19.03 -5.62 3.94
CA GLU A 483 18.21 -6.71 3.40
C GLU A 483 18.11 -7.91 4.35
N LYS A 484 18.97 -7.99 5.37
CA LYS A 484 19.03 -9.14 6.29
C LYS A 484 17.75 -9.27 7.12
N PRO A 485 17.22 -10.49 7.33
CA PRO A 485 16.06 -10.71 8.17
C PRO A 485 16.40 -10.53 9.66
N PHE A 486 15.36 -10.33 10.48
CA PHE A 486 15.43 -10.41 11.93
C PHE A 486 15.55 -11.88 12.36
N PHE A 487 16.41 -12.14 13.34
CA PHE A 487 16.59 -13.46 13.93
C PHE A 487 16.15 -13.47 15.38
N PHE A 488 15.50 -14.55 15.80
CA PHE A 488 14.92 -14.66 17.12
C PHE A 488 15.97 -14.83 18.24
N TYR A 489 17.12 -15.44 17.97
CA TYR A 489 18.21 -15.54 18.96
C TYR A 489 18.80 -14.16 19.36
N ASN A 490 18.59 -13.13 18.54
CA ASN A 490 18.92 -11.73 18.87
C ASN A 490 17.75 -11.00 19.56
N GLY A 491 16.62 -11.68 19.74
CA GLY A 491 15.41 -11.18 20.33
C GLY A 491 15.40 -11.28 21.85
N GLN A 492 14.65 -10.41 22.51
CA GLN A 492 14.36 -10.49 23.94
C GLN A 492 12.85 -10.37 24.15
N ILE A 493 12.28 -11.27 24.94
CA ILE A 493 10.90 -11.17 25.41
C ILE A 493 10.92 -10.81 26.90
N SER A 494 10.26 -9.72 27.24
CA SER A 494 10.05 -9.29 28.61
C SER A 494 8.56 -9.19 28.90
N SER A 495 8.19 -9.50 30.14
CA SER A 495 6.84 -9.35 30.65
C SER A 495 6.88 -9.26 32.18
N PHE A 496 5.89 -8.61 32.76
CA PHE A 496 5.85 -8.28 34.19
C PHE A 496 7.09 -7.49 34.68
N GLY A 497 7.68 -6.67 33.80
CA GLY A 497 8.87 -5.88 34.12
C GLY A 497 10.17 -6.69 34.27
N VAL A 498 10.16 -7.98 33.95
CA VAL A 498 11.32 -8.88 34.01
C VAL A 498 11.53 -9.53 32.64
N ASN A 499 12.79 -9.78 32.25
CA ASN A 499 13.06 -10.60 31.08
C ASN A 499 12.63 -12.04 31.38
N ILE A 500 11.62 -12.54 30.65
CA ILE A 500 11.14 -13.90 30.84
C ILE A 500 12.20 -14.86 30.28
N ALA A 501 12.48 -15.91 31.04
CA ALA A 501 13.44 -16.93 30.64
C ALA A 501 13.09 -17.55 29.29
N GLN A 502 14.11 -17.55 28.43
CA GLN A 502 14.21 -18.14 27.08
C GLN A 502 12.89 -18.70 26.52
N VAL A 503 12.16 -17.83 25.81
CA VAL A 503 11.07 -18.28 24.95
C VAL A 503 11.66 -19.15 23.85
N THR A 504 11.12 -20.34 23.64
CA THR A 504 11.65 -21.31 22.67
C THR A 504 11.03 -21.18 21.29
N ASN A 505 9.77 -20.75 21.24
CA ASN A 505 9.07 -20.34 20.04
C ASN A 505 7.97 -19.34 20.39
N PHE A 506 7.58 -18.53 19.41
CA PHE A 506 6.41 -17.67 19.53
C PHE A 506 5.66 -17.62 18.20
N SER A 507 4.35 -17.43 18.29
CA SER A 507 3.48 -17.11 17.17
C SER A 507 2.49 -16.04 17.59
N LEU A 508 2.55 -14.88 16.93
CA LEU A 508 1.57 -13.81 17.05
C LEU A 508 0.77 -13.77 15.76
N SER A 509 -0.54 -13.95 15.84
CA SER A 509 -1.44 -13.85 14.70
C SER A 509 -2.49 -12.77 14.93
N GLY A 510 -2.93 -12.16 13.82
CA GLY A 510 -4.03 -11.22 13.82
C GLY A 510 -4.96 -11.47 12.63
N ASN A 511 -6.26 -11.41 12.86
CA ASN A 511 -7.30 -11.59 11.85
C ASN A 511 -8.16 -10.32 11.77
N ASN A 512 -8.20 -9.72 10.58
CA ASN A 512 -8.97 -8.51 10.28
C ASN A 512 -10.42 -8.81 9.89
N ASN A 513 -10.75 -10.08 9.71
CA ASN A 513 -12.09 -10.57 9.36
C ASN A 513 -12.66 -9.84 8.13
N THR A 514 -11.81 -9.54 7.13
CA THR A 514 -12.21 -8.80 5.94
C THR A 514 -13.25 -9.57 5.13
N GLU A 515 -14.24 -8.85 4.58
CA GLU A 515 -15.30 -9.43 3.76
C GLU A 515 -15.44 -8.67 2.44
N THR A 516 -15.57 -9.42 1.36
CA THR A 516 -15.76 -8.93 0.00
C THR A 516 -17.26 -8.80 -0.32
N ILE A 517 -17.70 -7.58 -0.63
CA ILE A 517 -19.11 -7.24 -0.90
C ILE A 517 -19.37 -7.10 -2.40
N TYR A 518 -20.44 -7.74 -2.86
CA TYR A 518 -20.90 -7.71 -4.24
C TYR A 518 -22.16 -6.85 -4.38
N THR A 519 -22.17 -5.95 -5.36
CA THR A 519 -23.32 -5.12 -5.70
C THR A 519 -23.72 -5.38 -7.16
N ILE A 520 -25.02 -5.36 -7.46
CA ILE A 520 -25.50 -5.49 -8.84
C ILE A 520 -25.11 -4.22 -9.61
N ARG A 521 -24.32 -4.36 -10.68
CA ARG A 521 -23.89 -3.26 -11.55
C ARG A 521 -24.40 -3.45 -12.98
N GLY A 522 -24.72 -2.35 -13.64
CA GLY A 522 -24.92 -2.33 -15.09
C GLY A 522 -23.58 -2.44 -15.81
N ASN A 523 -23.54 -3.15 -16.94
CA ASN A 523 -22.45 -3.00 -17.90
C ASN A 523 -22.94 -2.13 -19.05
N SER A 524 -22.58 -0.86 -19.03
CA SER A 524 -22.97 0.11 -20.07
C SER A 524 -22.17 -0.06 -21.37
N GLN A 525 -21.08 -0.85 -21.36
CA GLN A 525 -20.16 -0.96 -22.48
C GLN A 525 -20.19 -2.32 -23.17
N ALA A 526 -20.21 -2.28 -24.50
CA ALA A 526 -19.85 -3.43 -25.31
C ALA A 526 -18.35 -3.67 -25.20
N GLU A 527 -17.94 -4.92 -25.01
CA GLU A 527 -16.54 -5.30 -24.89
C GLU A 527 -15.86 -5.23 -26.27
N ASP A 528 -14.74 -4.51 -26.36
CA ASP A 528 -13.90 -4.52 -27.56
C ASP A 528 -13.30 -5.91 -27.75
N ARG A 529 -13.47 -6.50 -28.94
CA ARG A 529 -13.00 -7.85 -29.27
C ARG A 529 -12.17 -7.88 -30.53
N ASN A 530 -11.21 -8.78 -30.58
CA ASN A 530 -10.44 -9.04 -31.80
C ASN A 530 -11.29 -9.83 -32.83
N THR A 531 -10.74 -10.05 -34.02
CA THR A 531 -11.42 -10.80 -35.09
C THR A 531 -11.71 -12.27 -34.72
N ALA A 532 -10.97 -12.83 -33.77
CA ALA A 532 -11.17 -14.18 -33.23
C ALA A 532 -12.23 -14.23 -32.10
N GLY A 533 -12.75 -13.08 -31.66
CA GLY A 533 -13.74 -12.96 -30.60
C GLY A 533 -13.16 -12.88 -29.19
N ASP A 534 -11.83 -12.81 -29.04
CA ASP A 534 -11.16 -12.62 -27.75
C ASP A 534 -11.30 -11.17 -27.28
N SER A 535 -11.45 -10.98 -25.97
CA SER A 535 -11.50 -9.66 -25.36
C SER A 535 -10.18 -8.90 -25.52
N LEU A 536 -10.28 -7.62 -25.89
CA LEU A 536 -9.17 -6.67 -25.90
C LEU A 536 -9.15 -5.81 -24.63
N GLU A 537 -10.15 -5.92 -23.76
CA GLU A 537 -10.23 -5.15 -22.52
C GLU A 537 -9.27 -5.72 -21.47
N GLN A 538 -8.53 -4.85 -20.78
CA GLN A 538 -7.58 -5.25 -19.74
C GLN A 538 -8.24 -5.79 -18.47
N ILE A 539 -9.50 -5.40 -18.24
CA ILE A 539 -10.37 -5.94 -17.19
C ILE A 539 -11.67 -6.40 -17.86
N PRO A 540 -11.97 -7.72 -17.88
CA PRO A 540 -13.16 -8.24 -18.51
C PRO A 540 -14.47 -7.65 -17.95
N PHE A 541 -15.49 -7.54 -18.82
CA PHE A 541 -16.83 -7.03 -18.47
C PHE A 541 -16.85 -5.65 -17.77
N GLY A 542 -15.83 -4.81 -17.99
CA GLY A 542 -15.73 -3.49 -17.37
C GLY A 542 -15.78 -3.53 -15.84
N GLY A 543 -15.36 -4.65 -15.22
CA GLY A 543 -15.40 -4.83 -13.76
C GLY A 543 -16.82 -4.94 -13.15
N SER A 544 -17.88 -4.94 -13.97
CA SER A 544 -19.28 -4.97 -13.51
C SER A 544 -19.67 -6.25 -12.74
N ARG A 545 -18.89 -7.32 -12.90
CA ARG A 545 -19.11 -8.63 -12.28
C ARG A 545 -18.10 -8.97 -11.18
N ASN A 546 -17.22 -8.02 -10.86
CA ASN A 546 -16.24 -8.17 -9.79
C ASN A 546 -16.85 -7.68 -8.47
N ALA A 547 -16.20 -8.06 -7.39
CA ALA A 547 -16.45 -7.45 -6.09
C ALA A 547 -16.30 -5.92 -6.15
N ASN A 548 -17.13 -5.23 -5.36
CA ASN A 548 -17.13 -3.78 -5.33
C ASN A 548 -16.20 -3.26 -4.22
N LEU A 549 -16.33 -3.81 -3.02
CA LEU A 549 -15.68 -3.31 -1.82
C LEU A 549 -15.19 -4.46 -0.95
N ILE A 550 -14.04 -4.28 -0.30
CA ILE A 550 -13.59 -5.13 0.80
C ILE A 550 -13.68 -4.32 2.08
N ILE A 551 -14.55 -4.76 2.99
CA ILE A 551 -14.77 -4.12 4.29
C ILE A 551 -14.06 -4.88 5.40
N GLU A 552 -13.56 -4.14 6.37
CA GLU A 552 -12.98 -4.64 7.61
C GLU A 552 -14.05 -4.99 8.64
N LYS A 553 -13.77 -5.97 9.49
CA LYS A 553 -14.57 -6.27 10.67
C LYS A 553 -13.70 -6.20 11.91
N THR A 554 -14.21 -6.72 13.03
CA THR A 554 -13.48 -6.76 14.29
C THR A 554 -12.14 -7.47 14.12
N MET A 555 -11.08 -6.77 14.52
CA MET A 555 -9.73 -7.30 14.54
C MET A 555 -9.50 -8.13 15.79
N GLU A 556 -9.01 -9.35 15.61
CA GLU A 556 -8.75 -10.30 16.69
C GLU A 556 -7.28 -10.70 16.70
N TYR A 557 -6.68 -10.86 17.87
CA TYR A 557 -5.28 -11.27 18.02
C TYR A 557 -5.15 -12.51 18.88
N GLU A 558 -4.17 -13.34 18.55
CA GLU A 558 -3.78 -14.49 19.35
C GLU A 558 -2.26 -14.55 19.44
N LEU A 559 -1.74 -14.64 20.66
CA LEU A 559 -0.33 -14.90 20.94
C LEU A 559 -0.20 -16.27 21.58
N SER A 560 0.59 -17.14 20.94
CA SER A 560 1.04 -18.40 21.50
C SER A 560 2.55 -18.37 21.72
N MET A 561 3.02 -18.77 22.91
CA MET A 561 4.46 -18.88 23.19
C MET A 561 4.79 -20.07 24.10
N THR A 562 5.95 -20.67 23.88
CA THR A 562 6.47 -21.71 24.78
C THR A 562 7.56 -21.12 25.67
N VAL A 563 7.26 -21.06 26.97
CA VAL A 563 8.15 -20.47 27.99
C VAL A 563 8.79 -21.52 28.86
N ILE A 564 9.98 -21.21 29.36
CA ILE A 564 10.64 -21.95 30.44
C ILE A 564 10.49 -21.11 31.71
N ALA A 565 9.72 -21.59 32.68
CA ALA A 565 9.54 -20.85 33.93
C ALA A 565 10.76 -21.02 34.84
N SER A 566 11.58 -19.97 34.96
CA SER A 566 12.76 -19.96 35.85
C SER A 566 12.51 -19.30 37.21
N ASP A 567 11.39 -18.58 37.37
CA ASP A 567 11.07 -17.79 38.57
C ASP A 567 9.70 -18.20 39.17
N PRO A 568 9.61 -18.51 40.48
CA PRO A 568 8.37 -18.82 41.16
C PRO A 568 7.34 -17.67 41.22
N LEU A 569 7.73 -16.40 41.07
CA LEU A 569 6.78 -15.28 41.02
C LEU A 569 6.07 -15.22 39.67
N ILE A 570 6.80 -15.38 38.58
CA ILE A 570 6.26 -15.52 37.22
C ILE A 570 5.32 -16.73 37.16
N TRP A 571 5.69 -17.82 37.86
CA TRP A 571 4.87 -19.02 38.00
C TRP A 571 3.50 -18.76 38.66
N HIS A 572 3.43 -17.86 39.64
CA HIS A 572 2.16 -17.47 40.25
C HIS A 572 1.32 -16.58 39.34
N GLU A 573 1.95 -15.65 38.61
CA GLU A 573 1.21 -14.78 37.70
C GLU A 573 0.62 -15.52 36.50
N PHE A 574 1.27 -16.55 35.96
CA PHE A 574 0.65 -17.39 34.92
C PHE A 574 -0.61 -18.13 35.39
N ARG A 575 -0.86 -18.22 36.70
CA ARG A 575 -2.05 -18.85 37.29
C ARG A 575 -3.16 -17.86 37.61
N THR A 576 -2.90 -16.56 37.58
CA THR A 576 -3.93 -15.56 37.87
C THR A 576 -4.77 -15.35 36.61
N ASN A 577 -6.05 -15.71 36.65
CA ASN A 577 -6.97 -15.40 35.56
C ASN A 577 -7.44 -13.94 35.71
N ARG A 578 -6.51 -13.00 35.54
CA ARG A 578 -6.76 -11.56 35.58
C ARG A 578 -6.46 -10.94 34.22
N THR A 579 -7.13 -9.83 33.93
CA THR A 579 -6.74 -8.96 32.82
C THR A 579 -5.50 -8.19 33.23
N HIS A 580 -4.44 -8.27 32.42
CA HIS A 580 -3.26 -7.44 32.58
C HIS A 580 -3.44 -6.15 31.78
N ASP A 581 -3.08 -5.02 32.37
CA ASP A 581 -3.23 -3.70 31.76
C ASP A 581 -1.93 -3.23 31.08
N SER A 582 -1.96 -2.03 30.52
CA SER A 582 -0.81 -1.39 29.86
C SER A 582 0.40 -1.10 30.77
N THR A 583 0.31 -1.33 32.09
CA THR A 583 1.46 -1.18 33.00
C THR A 583 2.33 -2.44 33.07
N GLU A 584 1.79 -3.57 32.63
CA GLU A 584 2.46 -4.88 32.61
C GLU A 584 2.54 -5.46 31.17
N PRO A 585 3.04 -4.71 30.17
CA PRO A 585 3.02 -5.16 28.77
C PRO A 585 3.96 -6.33 28.54
N ILE A 586 3.61 -7.17 27.56
CA ILE A 586 4.55 -8.13 26.98
C ILE A 586 5.27 -7.41 25.84
N THR A 587 6.61 -7.36 25.89
CA THR A 587 7.40 -6.75 24.82
C THR A 587 8.35 -7.75 24.20
N LEU A 588 8.28 -7.87 22.87
CA LEU A 588 9.23 -8.62 22.05
C LEU A 588 10.11 -7.62 21.30
N THR A 589 11.39 -7.57 21.64
CA THR A 589 12.38 -6.72 20.99
C THR A 589 13.27 -7.53 20.09
N LEU A 590 13.29 -7.24 18.79
CA LEU A 590 14.16 -7.83 17.78
C LEU A 590 15.14 -6.77 17.28
N THR A 591 16.44 -7.02 17.37
CA THR A 591 17.47 -6.09 16.86
C THR A 591 18.39 -6.81 15.88
N LYS A 592 18.70 -6.18 14.74
CA LYS A 592 19.66 -6.75 13.78
C LYS A 592 21.09 -6.66 14.32
N ALA A 593 21.92 -7.63 13.92
CA ALA A 593 23.32 -7.68 14.31
C ALA A 593 24.12 -6.48 13.76
N GLY A 594 24.97 -5.88 14.60
CA GLY A 594 25.82 -4.74 14.25
C GLY A 594 26.55 -4.19 15.47
N ALA A 595 27.62 -3.44 15.24
CA ALA A 595 28.43 -2.77 16.26
C ALA A 595 27.95 -1.35 16.59
N GLY A 596 27.08 -0.77 15.75
CA GLY A 596 26.47 0.54 15.96
C GLY A 596 25.46 0.59 17.11
N THR A 597 25.18 1.79 17.62
CA THR A 597 24.16 2.04 18.65
C THR A 597 22.75 2.18 18.06
N ASN A 598 22.59 2.84 16.92
CA ASN A 598 21.30 3.05 16.27
C ASN A 598 21.06 2.01 15.17
N ARG A 599 20.70 0.79 15.57
CA ARG A 599 20.50 -0.35 14.64
C ARG A 599 19.05 -0.47 14.19
N GLU A 600 18.82 -1.30 13.18
CA GLU A 600 17.46 -1.70 12.81
C GLU A 600 16.84 -2.55 13.91
N GLN A 601 15.65 -2.16 14.33
CA GLN A 601 14.99 -2.74 15.49
C GLN A 601 13.47 -2.72 15.32
N VAL A 602 12.83 -3.82 15.66
CA VAL A 602 11.37 -3.93 15.76
C VAL A 602 11.03 -4.32 17.20
N ILE A 603 10.12 -3.57 17.82
CA ILE A 603 9.63 -3.84 19.17
C ILE A 603 8.11 -4.02 19.08
N ILE A 604 7.64 -5.21 19.38
CA ILE A 604 6.22 -5.53 19.44
C ILE A 604 5.79 -5.41 20.89
N VAL A 605 4.79 -4.58 21.15
CA VAL A 605 4.23 -4.31 22.47
C VAL A 605 2.80 -4.83 22.47
N ILE A 606 2.51 -5.69 23.44
CA ILE A 606 1.21 -6.30 23.66
C ILE A 606 0.69 -5.78 24.99
N ASP A 607 -0.45 -5.10 24.92
CA ASP A 607 -1.13 -4.49 26.05
C ASP A 607 -2.55 -5.02 26.16
N ASP A 608 -3.17 -4.85 27.33
CA ASP A 608 -4.54 -5.24 27.62
C ASP A 608 -4.83 -6.69 27.17
N TYR A 609 -4.18 -7.66 27.80
CA TYR A 609 -4.26 -9.07 27.41
C TYR A 609 -4.81 -9.95 28.52
N ILE A 610 -5.32 -11.12 28.10
CA ILE A 610 -5.81 -12.17 28.99
C ILE A 610 -5.06 -13.47 28.69
N ILE A 611 -4.54 -14.12 29.72
CA ILE A 611 -3.98 -15.47 29.62
C ILE A 611 -5.15 -16.46 29.67
N THR A 612 -5.35 -17.19 28.59
CA THR A 612 -6.50 -18.11 28.45
C THR A 612 -6.16 -19.53 28.86
N GLU A 613 -4.97 -19.98 28.46
CA GLU A 613 -4.47 -21.32 28.74
C GLU A 613 -3.00 -21.24 29.14
N ALA A 614 -2.67 -21.94 30.23
CA ALA A 614 -1.30 -22.16 30.69
C ALA A 614 -1.19 -23.60 31.23
N PRO A 615 -1.28 -24.64 30.37
CA PRO A 615 -1.14 -26.03 30.80
C PRO A 615 0.26 -26.31 31.35
N LEU A 616 0.35 -26.35 32.68
CA LEU A 616 1.59 -26.63 33.39
C LEU A 616 1.71 -28.14 33.65
N PRO A 617 2.74 -28.83 33.12
CA PRO A 617 2.94 -30.25 33.42
C PRO A 617 3.36 -30.45 34.87
N ILE A 618 2.88 -31.53 35.50
CA ILE A 618 3.34 -31.94 36.84
C ILE A 618 4.81 -32.35 36.71
N PRO A 619 5.72 -31.82 37.53
CA PRO A 619 7.15 -32.08 37.37
C PRO A 619 7.45 -33.57 37.57
N GLU A 620 7.82 -34.24 36.47
CA GLU A 620 8.50 -35.54 36.51
C GLU A 620 10.00 -35.28 36.70
N ASP A 621 10.56 -35.93 37.71
CA ASP A 621 11.90 -35.70 38.23
C ASP A 621 12.98 -35.63 37.12
N LYS A 622 13.66 -34.46 37.03
CA LYS A 622 14.91 -34.11 36.29
C LYS A 622 14.84 -33.31 34.98
N GLY A 623 13.70 -32.79 34.53
CA GLY A 623 13.60 -31.96 33.30
C GLY A 623 13.39 -30.45 33.52
N VAL A 624 13.81 -29.62 32.56
CA VAL A 624 13.39 -28.20 32.47
C VAL A 624 11.90 -28.17 32.10
N ILE A 625 11.08 -27.47 32.88
CA ILE A 625 9.63 -27.37 32.66
C ILE A 625 9.38 -26.39 31.51
N LYS A 626 8.79 -26.90 30.42
CA LYS A 626 8.25 -26.09 29.32
C LYS A 626 6.74 -26.00 29.47
N SER A 627 6.19 -24.80 29.30
CA SER A 627 4.74 -24.58 29.26
C SER A 627 4.40 -23.81 28.01
N GLU A 628 3.36 -24.27 27.31
CA GLU A 628 2.70 -23.48 26.27
C GLU A 628 1.78 -22.47 26.96
N LEU A 629 1.80 -21.22 26.50
CA LEU A 629 0.93 -20.14 26.95
C LEU A 629 0.12 -19.65 25.76
N LYS A 630 -1.20 -19.60 25.92
CA LYS A 630 -2.09 -18.92 24.98
C LYS A 630 -2.64 -17.65 25.59
N ILE A 631 -2.41 -16.57 24.88
CA ILE A 631 -2.74 -15.22 25.30
C ILE A 631 -3.62 -14.61 24.22
N MET A 632 -4.67 -13.91 24.66
CA MET A 632 -5.49 -13.08 23.77
C MET A 632 -5.14 -11.62 24.03
N PRO A 633 -4.28 -11.01 23.20
CA PRO A 633 -4.10 -9.56 23.17
C PRO A 633 -5.39 -8.86 22.75
N LYS A 634 -5.75 -7.76 23.40
CA LYS A 634 -6.73 -6.82 22.83
C LYS A 634 -6.06 -5.79 21.94
N HIS A 635 -4.84 -5.40 22.28
CA HIS A 635 -4.11 -4.35 21.58
C HIS A 635 -2.67 -4.77 21.29
N VAL A 636 -2.26 -4.54 20.04
CA VAL A 636 -0.90 -4.77 19.56
C VAL A 636 -0.37 -3.47 18.97
N ARG A 637 0.84 -3.10 19.38
CA ARG A 637 1.57 -1.94 18.86
C ARG A 637 2.95 -2.39 18.42
N VAL A 638 3.46 -1.80 17.36
CA VAL A 638 4.76 -2.14 16.79
C VAL A 638 5.57 -0.87 16.62
N ILE A 639 6.69 -0.80 17.31
CA ILE A 639 7.67 0.26 17.14
C ILE A 639 8.71 -0.24 16.15
N SER A 640 8.89 0.48 15.05
CA SER A 640 9.89 0.17 14.03
C SER A 640 10.94 1.25 13.95
N HIS A 641 12.19 0.82 13.79
CA HIS A 641 13.35 1.68 13.64
C HIS A 641 14.13 1.24 12.42
N ASP A 642 14.00 1.98 11.31
CA ASP A 642 14.45 1.51 9.99
C ASP A 642 15.23 2.57 9.21
N ALA A 643 15.84 2.14 8.11
CA ALA A 643 16.52 3.00 7.13
C ALA A 643 15.58 3.54 6.02
N PHE A 644 14.28 3.37 6.16
CA PHE A 644 13.28 3.81 5.18
C PHE A 644 12.55 5.06 5.68
N LEU A 645 12.13 5.93 4.77
CA LEU A 645 11.33 7.13 5.06
C LEU A 645 9.83 6.83 5.22
N HIS A 646 9.26 6.02 4.33
CA HIS A 646 7.86 5.57 4.40
C HIS A 646 7.76 4.04 4.32
N MET A 647 6.68 3.46 4.86
CA MET A 647 6.39 2.02 4.73
C MET A 647 5.91 1.70 3.32
#